data_AF-A0A2W4VK73-F1
#
_entry.id   AF-A0A2W4VK73-F1
#
_cell.length_a   1.000
_cell.length_b   1.000
_cell.length_c   1.000
_cell.angle_alpha   90.00
_cell.angle_beta   90.00
_cell.angle_gamma   90.00
#
_symmetry.space_group_name_H-M   'P 1'
#
loop_
_entity.id
_entity.type
_entity.pdbx_description
1 polymer ?
#
loop_
_entity_poly.entity_id
_entity_poly.type
_entity_poly.pdbx_seq_one_letter_code
_entity_poly.pdbx_strand_id
1 'polypeptide(L)'
;MANRPARLARSGFVLPTTVLLVLMVVLTATALTYRSFTRSDMAISQREQQAIANAATPALDRARAKIEFLFNKDNRLSSGLPTGDFLASMMLTEVLPGTGLTPIPGDPFTLPGETRLDINRDGTPDNAWSFVSDNNNEIITYSILVEDEARGNAAINVQSPLSQAKADALVTRTGPLATTEATTGCSNARAEKGWQVVSDGTSSALQKNFQVNVFVPNANNANRTVESFEFQQSRIADRGNKWAAWFRYDLEIFAGRSFNINGAMHADSNLMVRGGPSETNADFTAFMISSHNSCVYGKEASEITVGASREGSTENFQGQIVKGVTTDSAYGGRKATFHTWVSDDEAPIVDDRELKDDNDSVKDKGVKGSVPADVAVNPLVLFTQDRRVPTNASTWTRDAAWDANPIRTEGRIFNKSVDKPFVDDFFRADNRWGPKPRYSDTDATLDLTQNGLTSGANIASANTLLTGDTDGLDGYWERQAVAYGLRLVMGQRLELGNPREWNFNPATNAIGQDRLYPPDAMPTVVTGAMPTVVTKVGANEFRQKRALRDNLAAVQGMVVYHYGLPSGGEFPAACMAMTAHPGTTQSIIESRTFGNWLSGDIRTSFLTGKGTNGWEFGFNPSFATEGGFETAYNLNSSPLKKALSNVAYFAGDLLGGAPSFPPEQDSFVHPYPYLSMGLYHRFGQGVVQSISKR
;
A
#
# COMPACT_ATOMS: atom_id res chain seq x y z
N MET A 1 42.84 -119.82 -19.94
CA MET A 1 42.84 -119.83 -21.41
C MET A 1 42.05 -118.63 -21.91
N ALA A 2 42.72 -117.80 -22.71
CA ALA A 2 42.22 -117.05 -23.87
C ALA A 2 40.78 -116.43 -23.87
N ASN A 3 40.77 -115.10 -23.80
CA ASN A 3 40.31 -114.14 -24.82
C ASN A 3 38.87 -114.15 -25.40
N ARG A 4 38.14 -113.07 -25.03
CA ARG A 4 37.63 -111.93 -25.86
C ARG A 4 36.53 -112.17 -26.93
N PRO A 5 35.86 -111.10 -27.43
CA PRO A 5 35.38 -109.85 -26.81
C PRO A 5 33.97 -109.43 -27.29
N ALA A 6 33.34 -108.39 -26.71
CA ALA A 6 32.33 -107.60 -27.43
C ALA A 6 32.32 -106.13 -26.96
N ARG A 7 32.61 -105.22 -27.90
CA ARG A 7 32.26 -103.80 -27.85
C ARG A 7 30.86 -103.64 -28.44
N LEU A 8 29.99 -102.91 -27.75
CA LEU A 8 28.85 -102.12 -28.26
C LEU A 8 28.63 -101.04 -27.19
N ALA A 9 28.46 -99.74 -27.39
CA ALA A 9 28.20 -98.82 -28.51
C ALA A 9 27.23 -97.77 -27.91
N ARG A 10 27.52 -96.49 -28.11
CA ARG A 10 26.78 -95.33 -27.57
C ARG A 10 25.29 -95.31 -27.96
N SER A 11 24.41 -95.10 -26.97
CA SER A 11 23.08 -94.46 -27.04
C SER A 11 22.76 -94.01 -25.62
N GLY A 12 22.50 -92.75 -25.25
CA GLY A 12 22.18 -91.56 -26.02
C GLY A 12 21.05 -90.78 -25.33
N PHE A 13 21.29 -90.21 -24.14
CA PHE A 13 20.83 -88.87 -23.74
C PHE A 13 19.32 -88.45 -23.86
N VAL A 14 18.33 -89.33 -23.71
CA VAL A 14 16.89 -88.93 -23.80
C VAL A 14 16.17 -88.74 -22.44
N LEU A 15 16.57 -89.44 -21.37
CA LEU A 15 15.83 -89.38 -20.09
C LEU A 15 16.12 -88.11 -19.24
N PRO A 16 17.39 -87.68 -19.07
CA PRO A 16 17.67 -86.44 -18.33
C PRO A 16 17.20 -85.18 -19.06
N THR A 17 17.19 -85.21 -20.40
CA THR A 17 16.79 -84.09 -21.25
C THR A 17 15.27 -83.88 -21.26
N THR A 18 14.48 -84.96 -21.22
CA THR A 18 13.01 -84.87 -21.13
C THR A 18 12.54 -84.38 -19.76
N VAL A 19 13.16 -84.84 -18.66
CA VAL A 19 12.85 -84.35 -17.31
C VAL A 19 13.21 -82.87 -17.16
N LEU A 20 14.37 -82.44 -17.68
CA LEU A 20 14.79 -81.04 -17.66
C LEU A 20 13.87 -80.15 -18.51
N LEU A 21 13.39 -80.64 -19.65
CA LEU A 21 12.39 -79.95 -20.48
C LEU A 21 11.06 -79.77 -19.76
N VAL A 22 10.53 -80.82 -19.12
CA VAL A 22 9.27 -80.72 -18.37
C VAL A 22 9.40 -79.76 -17.19
N LEU A 23 10.52 -79.81 -16.46
CA LEU A 23 10.78 -78.91 -15.34
C LEU A 23 10.90 -77.45 -15.80
N MET A 24 11.58 -77.21 -16.93
CA MET A 24 11.66 -75.89 -17.55
C MET A 24 10.29 -75.39 -18.02
N VAL A 25 9.43 -76.24 -18.59
CA VAL A 25 8.07 -75.87 -19.01
C VAL A 25 7.20 -75.53 -17.79
N VAL A 26 7.27 -76.30 -16.70
CA VAL A 26 6.54 -75.99 -15.48
C VAL A 26 7.06 -74.69 -14.85
N LEU A 27 8.38 -74.48 -14.78
CA LEU A 27 8.95 -73.26 -14.20
C LEU A 27 8.57 -72.02 -15.02
N THR A 28 8.59 -72.12 -16.35
CA THR A 28 8.19 -71.02 -17.25
C THR A 28 6.70 -70.76 -17.17
N ALA A 29 5.85 -71.79 -17.14
CA ALA A 29 4.41 -71.63 -16.94
C ALA A 29 4.09 -70.98 -15.59
N THR A 30 4.75 -71.40 -14.52
CA THR A 30 4.57 -70.82 -13.17
C THR A 30 5.04 -69.36 -13.14
N ALA A 31 6.19 -69.06 -13.75
CA ALA A 31 6.72 -67.69 -13.85
C ALA A 31 5.83 -66.78 -14.71
N LEU A 32 5.26 -67.29 -15.81
CA LEU A 32 4.31 -66.55 -16.65
C LEU A 32 3.00 -66.29 -15.93
N THR A 33 2.51 -67.26 -15.15
CA THR A 33 1.28 -67.12 -14.36
C THR A 33 1.49 -66.08 -13.25
N TYR A 34 2.62 -66.13 -12.53
CA TYR A 34 2.98 -65.14 -11.52
C TYR A 34 3.14 -63.73 -12.11
N ARG A 35 3.77 -63.62 -13.29
CA ARG A 35 3.85 -62.35 -14.04
C ARG A 35 2.48 -61.85 -14.50
N SER A 36 1.55 -62.75 -14.80
CA SER A 36 0.20 -62.40 -15.21
C SER A 36 -0.63 -61.89 -14.03
N PHE A 37 -0.49 -62.51 -12.85
CA PHE A 37 -1.10 -62.01 -11.62
C PHE A 37 -0.56 -60.63 -11.23
N THR A 38 0.77 -60.46 -11.19
CA THR A 38 1.38 -59.16 -10.84
C THR A 38 1.01 -58.05 -11.83
N ARG A 39 0.90 -58.35 -13.13
CA ARG A 39 0.40 -57.38 -14.13
C ARG A 39 -1.08 -57.07 -13.98
N SER A 40 -1.88 -58.05 -13.59
CA SER A 40 -3.31 -57.84 -13.34
C SER A 40 -3.50 -56.95 -12.11
N ASP A 41 -2.75 -57.18 -11.04
CA ASP A 41 -2.79 -56.34 -9.83
C ASP A 41 -2.38 -54.89 -10.13
N MET A 42 -1.31 -54.69 -10.92
CA MET A 42 -0.90 -53.35 -11.35
C MET A 42 -1.96 -52.65 -12.21
N ALA A 43 -2.61 -53.38 -13.14
CA ALA A 43 -3.65 -52.81 -13.99
C ALA A 43 -4.93 -52.47 -13.22
N ILE A 44 -5.28 -53.28 -12.20
CA ILE A 44 -6.39 -53.00 -11.27
C ILE A 44 -6.08 -51.73 -10.48
N SER A 45 -4.90 -51.66 -9.87
CA SER A 45 -4.47 -50.48 -9.10
C SER A 45 -4.46 -49.20 -9.94
N GLN A 46 -3.99 -49.25 -11.20
CA GLN A 46 -4.02 -48.08 -12.10
C GLN A 46 -5.43 -47.64 -12.48
N ARG A 47 -6.36 -48.59 -12.72
CA ARG A 47 -7.76 -48.26 -13.02
C ARG A 47 -8.48 -47.69 -11.80
N GLU A 48 -8.20 -48.23 -10.62
CA GLU A 48 -8.71 -47.69 -9.36
C GLU A 48 -8.22 -46.26 -9.15
N GLN A 49 -6.91 -45.99 -9.29
CA GLN A 49 -6.36 -44.63 -9.19
C GLN A 49 -7.04 -43.63 -10.13
N GLN A 50 -7.33 -44.03 -11.38
CA GLN A 50 -8.00 -43.16 -12.34
C GLN A 50 -9.47 -42.91 -11.99
N ALA A 51 -10.20 -43.93 -11.54
CA ALA A 51 -11.58 -43.78 -11.05
C ALA A 51 -11.65 -42.86 -9.83
N ILE A 52 -10.64 -42.94 -8.95
CA ILE A 52 -10.55 -42.15 -7.72
C ILE A 52 -10.18 -40.69 -8.00
N ALA A 53 -9.24 -40.42 -8.91
CA ALA A 53 -8.94 -39.04 -9.33
C ALA A 53 -10.20 -38.34 -9.86
N ASN A 54 -11.01 -39.06 -10.64
CA ASN A 54 -12.30 -38.57 -11.12
C ASN A 54 -13.32 -38.39 -9.97
N ALA A 55 -13.34 -39.29 -8.98
CA ALA A 55 -14.22 -39.18 -7.81
C ALA A 55 -13.83 -38.03 -6.86
N ALA A 56 -12.54 -37.70 -6.73
CA ALA A 56 -12.03 -36.64 -5.85
C ALA A 56 -12.14 -35.22 -6.48
N THR A 57 -12.29 -35.13 -7.80
CA THR A 57 -12.34 -33.83 -8.52
C THR A 57 -13.43 -32.88 -7.99
N PRO A 58 -14.68 -33.33 -7.70
CA PRO A 58 -15.70 -32.45 -7.12
C PRO A 58 -15.32 -31.89 -5.75
N ALA A 59 -14.58 -32.67 -4.93
CA ALA A 59 -14.12 -32.19 -3.62
C ALA A 59 -13.08 -31.07 -3.77
N LEU A 60 -12.19 -31.19 -4.75
CA LEU A 60 -11.19 -30.17 -5.07
C LEU A 60 -11.85 -28.88 -5.58
N ASP A 61 -12.83 -29.00 -6.48
CA ASP A 61 -13.55 -27.84 -7.02
C ASP A 61 -14.33 -27.09 -5.93
N ARG A 62 -14.98 -27.83 -5.02
CA ARG A 62 -15.65 -27.28 -3.84
C ARG A 62 -14.66 -26.59 -2.89
N ALA A 63 -13.51 -27.21 -2.62
CA ALA A 63 -12.48 -26.61 -1.78
C ALA A 63 -11.93 -25.31 -2.39
N ARG A 64 -11.66 -25.28 -3.70
CA ARG A 64 -11.24 -24.08 -4.42
C ARG A 64 -12.30 -22.98 -4.37
N ALA A 65 -13.56 -23.32 -4.59
CA ALA A 65 -14.65 -22.36 -4.51
C ALA A 65 -14.75 -21.68 -3.13
N LYS A 66 -14.52 -22.42 -2.04
CA LYS A 66 -14.49 -21.88 -0.67
C LYS A 66 -13.31 -20.93 -0.46
N ILE A 67 -12.13 -21.28 -0.94
CA ILE A 67 -10.95 -20.42 -0.88
C ILE A 67 -11.16 -19.14 -1.71
N GLU A 68 -11.76 -19.24 -2.91
CA GLU A 68 -12.08 -18.06 -3.73
C GLU A 68 -13.15 -17.18 -3.09
N PHE A 69 -14.15 -17.76 -2.44
CA PHE A 69 -15.15 -17.01 -1.69
C PHE A 69 -14.51 -16.23 -0.52
N LEU A 70 -13.60 -16.89 0.21
CA LEU A 70 -12.87 -16.28 1.33
C LEU A 70 -12.15 -15.00 0.90
N PHE A 71 -11.50 -14.98 -0.27
CA PHE A 71 -10.71 -13.82 -0.71
C PHE A 71 -11.47 -12.80 -1.56
N ASN A 72 -12.47 -13.21 -2.35
CA ASN A 72 -13.12 -12.31 -3.32
C ASN A 72 -14.50 -11.78 -2.88
N LYS A 73 -15.14 -12.42 -1.89
CA LYS A 73 -16.53 -12.12 -1.51
C LYS A 73 -16.74 -11.87 -0.02
N ASP A 74 -15.88 -12.40 0.84
CA ASP A 74 -15.97 -12.15 2.28
C ASP A 74 -15.38 -10.78 2.64
N ASN A 75 -16.25 -9.86 3.08
CA ASN A 75 -15.88 -8.48 3.44
C ASN A 75 -15.27 -8.34 4.84
N ARG A 76 -15.13 -9.44 5.60
CA ARG A 76 -14.51 -9.44 6.94
C ARG A 76 -12.98 -9.49 6.88
N LEU A 77 -12.39 -9.71 5.70
CA LEU A 77 -10.95 -9.64 5.51
C LEU A 77 -10.46 -8.21 5.77
N SER A 78 -9.54 -8.07 6.73
CA SER A 78 -8.89 -6.78 7.01
C SER A 78 -7.96 -6.36 5.86
N SER A 79 -7.72 -5.06 5.70
CA SER A 79 -6.74 -4.52 4.74
C SER A 79 -5.27 -4.90 5.02
N GLY A 80 -4.98 -5.61 6.11
CA GLY A 80 -3.64 -6.12 6.45
C GLY A 80 -3.51 -7.64 6.25
N LEU A 81 -2.27 -8.14 6.36
CA LEU A 81 -1.96 -9.58 6.23
C LEU A 81 -2.67 -10.41 7.32
N PRO A 82 -3.63 -11.31 6.96
CA PRO A 82 -4.39 -12.08 7.94
C PRO A 82 -3.56 -13.26 8.50
N THR A 83 -3.69 -13.55 9.80
CA THR A 83 -3.00 -14.71 10.42
C THR A 83 -3.57 -16.04 9.91
N GLY A 84 -2.86 -17.16 10.15
CA GLY A 84 -3.38 -18.52 9.86
C GLY A 84 -4.68 -18.77 10.60
N ASP A 85 -4.65 -18.52 11.91
CA ASP A 85 -5.80 -18.64 12.81
C ASP A 85 -6.97 -17.75 12.37
N PHE A 86 -6.70 -16.53 11.90
CA PHE A 86 -7.74 -15.63 11.42
C PHE A 86 -8.43 -16.22 10.19
N LEU A 87 -7.67 -16.63 9.17
CA LEU A 87 -8.21 -17.27 7.96
C LEU A 87 -8.97 -18.57 8.26
N ALA A 88 -8.44 -19.38 9.18
CA ALA A 88 -9.10 -20.60 9.62
C ALA A 88 -10.42 -20.28 10.34
N SER A 89 -10.43 -19.26 11.22
CA SER A 89 -11.60 -18.84 11.98
C SER A 89 -12.70 -18.17 11.15
N MET A 90 -12.33 -17.51 10.05
CA MET A 90 -13.32 -16.93 9.13
C MET A 90 -14.21 -17.99 8.49
N MET A 91 -13.66 -19.18 8.25
CA MET A 91 -14.41 -20.29 7.67
C MET A 91 -15.30 -21.00 8.71
N LEU A 92 -15.06 -20.84 10.01
CA LEU A 92 -15.78 -21.55 11.09
C LEU A 92 -17.16 -20.93 11.38
N THR A 93 -18.10 -21.79 11.78
CA THR A 93 -19.43 -21.41 12.28
C THR A 93 -19.40 -20.78 13.66
N GLU A 94 -18.48 -21.21 14.52
CA GLU A 94 -18.21 -20.59 15.80
C GLU A 94 -16.85 -19.89 15.74
N VAL A 95 -16.85 -18.57 15.94
CA VAL A 95 -15.65 -17.77 15.91
C VAL A 95 -14.82 -18.02 17.16
N LEU A 96 -13.51 -18.17 16.97
CA LEU A 96 -12.57 -18.39 18.06
C LEU A 96 -12.42 -17.14 18.96
N PRO A 97 -12.30 -17.32 20.29
CA PRO A 97 -12.02 -16.22 21.21
C PRO A 97 -10.76 -15.45 20.81
N GLY A 98 -10.85 -14.10 20.80
CA GLY A 98 -9.69 -13.23 20.56
C GLY A 98 -9.47 -12.78 19.11
N THR A 99 -10.30 -13.22 18.15
CA THR A 99 -10.21 -12.78 16.74
C THR A 99 -11.10 -11.57 16.42
N GLY A 100 -12.05 -11.22 17.28
CA GLY A 100 -12.97 -10.09 17.09
C GLY A 100 -13.96 -10.25 15.93
N LEU A 101 -14.05 -11.44 15.33
CA LEU A 101 -14.92 -11.73 14.20
C LEU A 101 -16.36 -12.02 14.64
N THR A 102 -17.32 -11.65 13.80
CA THR A 102 -18.71 -12.12 13.91
C THR A 102 -18.96 -13.22 12.86
N PRO A 103 -19.56 -14.37 13.23
CA PRO A 103 -19.91 -15.40 12.26
C PRO A 103 -20.90 -14.89 11.21
N ILE A 104 -20.75 -15.31 9.95
CA ILE A 104 -21.73 -14.99 8.91
C ILE A 104 -22.99 -15.83 9.14
N PRO A 105 -24.19 -15.23 9.19
CA PRO A 105 -25.44 -15.97 9.31
C PRO A 105 -25.60 -17.00 8.18
N GLY A 106 -25.88 -18.26 8.52
CA GLY A 106 -26.20 -19.31 7.55
C GLY A 106 -25.01 -20.09 6.96
N ASP A 107 -23.78 -19.88 7.45
CA ASP A 107 -22.56 -20.59 7.04
C ASP A 107 -22.38 -20.73 5.51
N PRO A 108 -21.97 -19.66 4.80
CA PRO A 108 -21.79 -19.71 3.35
C PRO A 108 -20.68 -20.68 2.91
N PHE A 109 -19.84 -21.16 3.84
CA PHE A 109 -18.78 -22.13 3.56
C PHE A 109 -19.28 -23.57 3.54
N THR A 110 -20.52 -23.85 3.94
CA THR A 110 -21.13 -25.18 3.80
C THR A 110 -22.07 -25.17 2.59
N LEU A 111 -21.66 -25.85 1.51
CA LEU A 111 -22.43 -25.87 0.27
C LEU A 111 -23.65 -26.82 0.40
N PRO A 112 -24.67 -26.69 -0.47
CA PRO A 112 -25.80 -27.62 -0.46
C PRO A 112 -25.35 -29.08 -0.59
N GLY A 113 -25.85 -29.94 0.31
CA GLY A 113 -25.51 -31.36 0.36
C GLY A 113 -24.23 -31.69 1.14
N GLU A 114 -23.59 -30.71 1.79
CA GLU A 114 -22.43 -30.93 2.66
C GLU A 114 -22.80 -31.01 4.14
N THR A 115 -22.06 -31.84 4.87
CA THR A 115 -22.11 -31.91 6.34
C THR A 115 -20.72 -31.63 6.90
N ARG A 116 -20.66 -30.71 7.87
CA ARG A 116 -19.42 -30.31 8.53
C ARG A 116 -18.95 -31.39 9.50
N LEU A 117 -17.64 -31.58 9.61
CA LEU A 117 -17.02 -32.64 10.41
C LEU A 117 -16.07 -32.07 11.45
N ASP A 118 -16.00 -32.75 12.59
CA ASP A 118 -14.97 -32.60 13.61
C ASP A 118 -13.95 -33.73 13.39
N ILE A 119 -12.72 -33.39 12.96
CA ILE A 119 -11.69 -34.37 12.59
C ILE A 119 -10.68 -34.61 13.71
N ASN A 120 -10.52 -33.67 14.65
CA ASN A 120 -9.63 -33.80 15.81
C ASN A 120 -10.36 -34.29 17.09
N ARG A 121 -11.70 -34.42 17.03
CA ARG A 121 -12.60 -34.83 18.13
C ARG A 121 -12.57 -33.89 19.32
N ASP A 122 -12.38 -32.59 19.09
CA ASP A 122 -12.39 -31.57 20.14
C ASP A 122 -13.80 -31.08 20.52
N GLY A 123 -14.83 -31.57 19.82
CA GLY A 123 -16.23 -31.22 20.03
C GLY A 123 -16.70 -29.99 19.27
N THR A 124 -15.82 -29.36 18.47
CA THR A 124 -16.15 -28.25 17.58
C THR A 124 -16.02 -28.66 16.11
N PRO A 125 -16.96 -28.26 15.23
CA PRO A 125 -16.82 -28.56 13.80
C PRO A 125 -15.61 -27.84 13.19
N ASP A 126 -14.76 -28.59 12.49
CA ASP A 126 -13.55 -28.07 11.84
C ASP A 126 -13.83 -27.51 10.44
N ASN A 127 -12.77 -27.02 9.77
CA ASN A 127 -12.76 -26.75 8.33
C ASN A 127 -12.67 -28.04 7.51
N ALA A 128 -13.62 -28.95 7.77
CA ALA A 128 -13.76 -30.24 7.11
C ALA A 128 -15.23 -30.52 6.79
N TRP A 129 -15.46 -31.11 5.62
CA TRP A 129 -16.79 -31.38 5.09
C TRP A 129 -16.86 -32.77 4.48
N SER A 130 -18.05 -33.35 4.51
CA SER A 130 -18.41 -34.55 3.76
C SER A 130 -19.60 -34.30 2.86
N PHE A 131 -19.62 -34.96 1.71
CA PHE A 131 -20.77 -34.96 0.81
C PHE A 131 -20.91 -36.34 0.16
N VAL A 132 -22.12 -36.63 -0.31
CA VAL A 132 -22.39 -37.87 -1.06
C VAL A 132 -22.14 -37.61 -2.53
N SER A 133 -21.34 -38.46 -3.17
CA SER A 133 -21.10 -38.40 -4.61
C SER A 133 -22.33 -38.84 -5.39
N ASP A 134 -22.80 -38.01 -6.33
CA ASP A 134 -23.97 -38.33 -7.17
C ASP A 134 -23.74 -39.56 -8.06
N ASN A 135 -22.48 -39.87 -8.39
CA ASN A 135 -22.13 -40.95 -9.31
C ASN A 135 -22.15 -42.34 -8.64
N ASN A 136 -21.67 -42.43 -7.40
CA ASN A 136 -21.45 -43.72 -6.71
C ASN A 136 -22.13 -43.82 -5.34
N ASN A 137 -22.79 -42.75 -4.88
CA ASN A 137 -23.41 -42.65 -3.56
C ASN A 137 -22.42 -42.90 -2.39
N GLU A 138 -21.13 -42.69 -2.65
CA GLU A 138 -20.03 -42.79 -1.67
C GLU A 138 -19.87 -41.47 -0.92
N ILE A 139 -19.52 -41.56 0.36
CA ILE A 139 -19.27 -40.38 1.21
C ILE A 139 -17.83 -39.93 0.99
N ILE A 140 -17.66 -38.81 0.30
CA ILE A 140 -16.36 -38.18 0.09
C ILE A 140 -16.15 -37.17 1.21
N THR A 141 -14.99 -37.22 1.85
CA THR A 141 -14.61 -36.30 2.93
C THR A 141 -13.42 -35.45 2.49
N TYR A 142 -13.42 -34.16 2.81
CA TYR A 142 -12.27 -33.31 2.56
C TYR A 142 -12.09 -32.23 3.64
N SER A 143 -10.87 -31.75 3.83
CA SER A 143 -10.53 -30.68 4.76
C SER A 143 -9.64 -29.63 4.12
N ILE A 144 -9.70 -28.41 4.67
CA ILE A 144 -8.85 -27.28 4.28
C ILE A 144 -8.06 -26.85 5.52
N LEU A 145 -6.74 -27.04 5.49
CA LEU A 145 -5.81 -26.66 6.54
C LEU A 145 -5.00 -25.44 6.10
N VAL A 146 -4.88 -24.46 6.99
CA VAL A 146 -4.24 -23.15 6.73
C VAL A 146 -3.23 -22.77 7.83
N GLU A 147 -3.24 -23.50 8.96
CA GLU A 147 -2.44 -23.16 10.14
C GLU A 147 -1.00 -23.63 10.00
N ASP A 148 -0.08 -22.76 10.44
CA ASP A 148 1.36 -22.98 10.38
C ASP A 148 1.98 -23.27 11.75
N GLU A 149 1.22 -23.05 12.82
CA GLU A 149 1.54 -23.38 14.20
C GLU A 149 0.28 -23.81 14.95
N ALA A 150 0.45 -24.66 15.98
CA ALA A 150 -0.66 -25.10 16.80
C ALA A 150 -1.13 -23.98 17.73
N ARG A 151 -2.45 -23.78 17.76
CA ARG A 151 -3.08 -22.80 18.65
C ARG A 151 -2.70 -23.05 20.11
N GLY A 152 -2.15 -22.02 20.77
CA GLY A 152 -1.76 -22.09 22.19
C GLY A 152 -0.50 -22.92 22.47
N ASN A 153 0.16 -23.47 21.44
CA ASN A 153 1.41 -24.24 21.60
C ASN A 153 2.35 -24.08 20.40
N ALA A 154 3.14 -23.00 20.40
CA ALA A 154 4.12 -22.70 19.35
C ALA A 154 5.21 -23.78 19.15
N ALA A 155 5.33 -24.78 20.05
CA ALA A 155 6.26 -25.89 19.89
C ALA A 155 5.84 -26.86 18.76
N ILE A 156 4.56 -26.89 18.41
CA ILE A 156 4.03 -27.69 17.29
C ILE A 156 3.82 -26.74 16.11
N ASN A 157 4.58 -26.94 15.04
CA ASN A 157 4.59 -26.06 13.87
C ASN A 157 4.86 -26.82 12.57
N VAL A 158 4.80 -26.16 11.41
CA VAL A 158 5.06 -26.79 10.09
C VAL A 158 6.39 -27.58 10.05
N GLN A 159 7.46 -27.10 10.69
CA GLN A 159 8.76 -27.79 10.72
C GLN A 159 8.81 -28.95 11.73
N SER A 160 7.84 -29.04 12.64
CA SER A 160 7.80 -30.13 13.61
C SER A 160 7.61 -31.50 12.91
N PRO A 161 8.20 -32.57 13.45
CA PRO A 161 8.05 -33.91 12.91
C PRO A 161 6.57 -34.30 12.77
N LEU A 162 6.27 -35.11 11.74
CA LEU A 162 4.94 -35.68 11.56
C LEU A 162 4.59 -36.54 12.79
N SER A 163 3.60 -36.10 13.56
CA SER A 163 3.17 -36.74 14.80
C SER A 163 1.65 -36.63 14.95
N GLN A 164 1.05 -37.49 15.78
CA GLN A 164 -0.37 -37.40 16.08
C GLN A 164 -0.72 -36.04 16.68
N ALA A 165 0.12 -35.51 17.57
CA ALA A 165 -0.08 -34.18 18.16
C ALA A 165 -0.11 -33.05 17.12
N LYS A 166 0.68 -33.15 16.03
CA LYS A 166 0.63 -32.20 14.91
C LYS A 166 -0.66 -32.32 14.11
N ALA A 167 -1.15 -33.54 13.91
CA ALA A 167 -2.41 -33.82 13.22
C ALA A 167 -3.62 -33.34 14.04
N ASP A 168 -3.64 -33.60 15.34
CA ASP A 168 -4.71 -33.16 16.26
C ASP A 168 -4.76 -31.63 16.37
N ALA A 169 -3.61 -30.97 16.20
CA ALA A 169 -3.50 -29.52 16.15
C ALA A 169 -3.80 -28.89 14.78
N LEU A 170 -4.18 -29.69 13.77
CA LEU A 170 -4.59 -29.23 12.44
C LEU A 170 -3.55 -28.38 11.67
N VAL A 171 -2.27 -28.57 12.01
CA VAL A 171 -1.16 -27.83 11.39
C VAL A 171 -0.80 -28.42 10.03
N THR A 172 -0.56 -27.55 9.05
CA THR A 172 -0.12 -27.95 7.70
C THR A 172 1.19 -28.74 7.72
N ARG A 173 1.35 -29.66 6.76
CA ARG A 173 2.50 -30.58 6.70
C ARG A 173 3.76 -29.93 6.14
N THR A 174 3.61 -29.05 5.17
CA THR A 174 4.71 -28.37 4.45
C THR A 174 4.39 -26.88 4.32
N GLY A 175 5.41 -26.04 4.10
CA GLY A 175 5.20 -24.64 3.75
C GLY A 175 4.68 -24.44 2.31
N PRO A 176 4.47 -23.18 1.87
CA PRO A 176 4.17 -22.84 0.48
C PRO A 176 5.15 -23.47 -0.50
N LEU A 177 4.59 -23.97 -1.60
CA LEU A 177 5.35 -24.48 -2.74
C LEU A 177 5.96 -23.29 -3.48
N ALA A 178 7.28 -23.11 -3.39
CA ALA A 178 8.02 -22.25 -4.31
C ALA A 178 8.89 -23.07 -5.26
N THR A 179 9.04 -22.53 -6.46
CA THR A 179 9.93 -23.05 -7.51
C THR A 179 11.39 -22.64 -7.33
N THR A 180 11.68 -21.84 -6.31
CA THR A 180 13.00 -21.30 -5.96
C THR A 180 13.18 -21.40 -4.45
N GLU A 181 14.29 -21.95 -3.97
CA GLU A 181 14.60 -21.95 -2.54
C GLU A 181 15.00 -20.55 -2.09
N ALA A 182 14.54 -20.12 -0.91
CA ALA A 182 15.06 -18.90 -0.28
C ALA A 182 16.56 -19.09 0.02
N THR A 183 17.33 -18.01 -0.02
CA THR A 183 18.77 -18.02 0.33
C THR A 183 19.02 -18.74 1.65
N THR A 184 20.15 -19.43 1.79
CA THR A 184 20.46 -20.34 2.91
C THR A 184 20.24 -19.70 4.31
N GLY A 185 20.43 -18.38 4.45
CA GLY A 185 20.17 -17.62 5.67
C GLY A 185 18.69 -17.36 6.00
N CYS A 186 17.79 -17.62 5.05
CA CYS A 186 16.38 -17.23 5.04
C CYS A 186 15.42 -18.38 4.79
N SER A 187 15.98 -19.58 4.54
CA SER A 187 15.31 -20.87 4.42
C SER A 187 14.32 -21.23 5.55
N ASN A 188 14.24 -20.43 6.63
CA ASN A 188 13.32 -20.61 7.76
C ASN A 188 12.71 -19.30 8.31
N ALA A 189 12.85 -18.17 7.61
CA ALA A 189 12.34 -16.88 8.09
C ALA A 189 10.80 -16.82 7.98
N ARG A 190 10.10 -17.18 9.06
CA ARG A 190 8.65 -16.93 9.23
C ARG A 190 8.45 -15.43 9.37
N ALA A 191 7.86 -14.83 8.36
CA ALA A 191 8.11 -13.41 8.11
C ALA A 191 7.05 -12.52 8.74
N GLU A 192 5.78 -12.94 8.80
CA GLU A 192 4.75 -12.32 9.63
C GLU A 192 3.55 -13.27 9.74
N LYS A 193 3.06 -13.60 10.96
CA LYS A 193 1.69 -14.14 11.15
C LYS A 193 1.36 -15.40 10.31
N GLY A 194 2.34 -16.26 10.09
CA GLY A 194 2.21 -17.50 9.32
C GLY A 194 2.35 -17.39 7.80
N TRP A 195 2.73 -16.21 7.30
CA TRP A 195 3.17 -16.02 5.93
C TRP A 195 4.70 -16.19 5.81
N GLN A 196 5.15 -16.76 4.69
CA GLN A 196 6.55 -17.10 4.45
C GLN A 196 7.11 -16.33 3.26
N VAL A 197 8.37 -15.90 3.36
CA VAL A 197 9.12 -15.39 2.20
C VAL A 197 9.70 -16.61 1.48
N VAL A 198 9.32 -16.82 0.24
CA VAL A 198 9.66 -18.06 -0.49
C VAL A 198 10.48 -17.83 -1.76
N SER A 199 10.72 -16.58 -2.11
CA SER A 199 11.43 -16.20 -3.34
C SER A 199 12.77 -15.56 -3.01
N ASP A 200 13.81 -16.01 -3.71
CA ASP A 200 15.08 -15.31 -3.85
C ASP A 200 14.82 -13.94 -4.50
N GLY A 201 15.11 -12.85 -3.77
CA GLY A 201 15.08 -11.48 -4.28
C GLY A 201 13.79 -10.67 -4.18
N THR A 202 12.63 -11.28 -3.87
CA THR A 202 11.37 -10.56 -3.61
C THR A 202 10.93 -10.73 -2.15
N SER A 203 11.58 -10.01 -1.24
CA SER A 203 11.25 -9.96 0.20
C SER A 203 9.95 -9.19 0.52
N SER A 204 9.28 -8.66 -0.52
CA SER A 204 7.99 -7.98 -0.44
C SER A 204 6.82 -8.92 -0.68
N ALA A 205 7.00 -9.98 -1.46
CA ALA A 205 5.96 -10.97 -1.69
C ALA A 205 6.02 -12.08 -0.63
N LEU A 206 4.93 -12.25 0.08
CA LEU A 206 4.71 -13.31 1.02
C LEU A 206 3.84 -14.39 0.42
N GLN A 207 4.08 -15.63 0.80
CA GLN A 207 3.21 -16.72 0.40
C GLN A 207 2.65 -17.48 1.59
N LYS A 208 1.44 -17.99 1.39
CA LYS A 208 0.75 -18.85 2.34
C LYS A 208 0.19 -20.08 1.66
N ASN A 209 0.40 -21.22 2.28
CA ASN A 209 -0.10 -22.50 1.84
C ASN A 209 -1.54 -22.75 2.32
N PHE A 210 -2.32 -23.36 1.44
CA PHE A 210 -3.61 -23.97 1.73
C PHE A 210 -3.47 -25.45 1.37
N GLN A 211 -3.56 -26.31 2.38
CA GLN A 211 -3.48 -27.76 2.20
C GLN A 211 -4.89 -28.34 2.19
N VAL A 212 -5.28 -28.94 1.08
CA VAL A 212 -6.57 -29.62 0.91
C VAL A 212 -6.33 -31.12 0.96
N ASN A 213 -6.90 -31.79 1.95
CA ASN A 213 -6.83 -33.25 2.07
C ASN A 213 -8.18 -33.83 1.66
N VAL A 214 -8.19 -34.80 0.75
CA VAL A 214 -9.39 -35.51 0.30
C VAL A 214 -9.26 -36.98 0.67
N PHE A 215 -10.33 -37.55 1.17
CA PHE A 215 -10.46 -38.93 1.58
C PHE A 215 -11.66 -39.55 0.87
N VAL A 216 -11.41 -40.60 0.09
CA VAL A 216 -12.43 -41.34 -0.64
C VAL A 216 -12.41 -42.79 -0.15
N PRO A 217 -13.44 -43.21 0.60
CA PRO A 217 -13.61 -44.61 0.95
C PRO A 217 -14.29 -45.36 -0.20
N ASN A 218 -13.73 -46.49 -0.62
CA ASN A 218 -14.45 -47.42 -1.50
C ASN A 218 -15.48 -48.19 -0.67
N ALA A 219 -16.77 -48.04 -1.00
CA ALA A 219 -17.86 -48.66 -0.24
C ALA A 219 -18.07 -50.15 -0.58
N ASN A 220 -17.28 -50.74 -1.48
CA ASN A 220 -17.42 -52.15 -1.82
C ASN A 220 -17.02 -53.08 -0.66
N ASN A 221 -17.98 -53.89 -0.18
CA ASN A 221 -17.78 -54.86 0.89
C ASN A 221 -16.74 -55.96 0.56
N ALA A 222 -16.44 -56.19 -0.71
CA ALA A 222 -15.45 -57.18 -1.15
C ALA A 222 -14.01 -56.63 -1.18
N ASN A 223 -13.82 -55.31 -1.33
CA ASN A 223 -12.51 -54.68 -1.38
C ASN A 223 -12.61 -53.25 -0.80
N ARG A 224 -12.38 -53.11 0.52
CA ARG A 224 -12.37 -51.81 1.21
C ARG A 224 -11.02 -51.13 0.99
N THR A 225 -10.80 -50.61 -0.22
CA THR A 225 -9.67 -49.74 -0.50
C THR A 225 -9.98 -48.32 -0.01
N VAL A 226 -9.00 -47.69 0.60
CA VAL A 226 -9.10 -46.35 1.14
C VAL A 226 -8.01 -45.53 0.52
N GLU A 227 -8.40 -44.41 -0.09
CA GLU A 227 -7.48 -43.61 -0.88
C GLU A 227 -7.57 -42.15 -0.44
N SER A 228 -6.40 -41.53 -0.33
CA SER A 228 -6.26 -40.15 0.13
C SER A 228 -5.44 -39.35 -0.88
N PHE A 229 -5.90 -38.15 -1.20
CA PHE A 229 -5.22 -37.22 -2.09
C PHE A 229 -4.98 -35.90 -1.36
N GLU A 230 -3.77 -35.35 -1.51
CA GLU A 230 -3.40 -34.04 -0.96
C GLU A 230 -3.14 -33.07 -2.11
N PHE A 231 -3.80 -31.92 -2.07
CA PHE A 231 -3.58 -30.81 -2.97
C PHE A 231 -3.09 -29.60 -2.19
N GLN A 232 -2.05 -28.94 -2.68
CA GLN A 232 -1.51 -27.73 -2.07
C GLN A 232 -1.67 -26.55 -3.02
N GLN A 233 -2.19 -25.45 -2.49
CA GLN A 233 -2.29 -24.17 -3.18
C GLN A 233 -1.57 -23.09 -2.38
N SER A 234 -0.64 -22.38 -3.02
CA SER A 234 -0.02 -21.19 -2.43
C SER A 234 -0.78 -19.93 -2.88
N ARG A 235 -1.04 -19.00 -1.96
CA ARG A 235 -1.48 -17.63 -2.25
C ARG A 235 -0.33 -16.67 -2.03
N ILE A 236 -0.25 -15.65 -2.86
CA ILE A 236 0.75 -14.58 -2.74
C ILE A 236 0.05 -13.35 -2.16
N ALA A 237 0.68 -12.69 -1.19
CA ALA A 237 0.27 -11.40 -0.66
C ALA A 237 1.49 -10.49 -0.59
N ASP A 238 1.34 -9.24 -1.00
CA ASP A 238 2.42 -8.26 -0.92
C ASP A 238 2.45 -7.60 0.46
N ARG A 239 3.64 -7.42 1.03
CA ARG A 239 3.91 -6.77 2.31
C ARG A 239 3.63 -5.27 2.22
N GLY A 240 2.35 -4.91 2.26
CA GLY A 240 1.91 -3.52 2.30
C GLY A 240 2.69 -2.60 1.35
N ASN A 241 2.89 -1.35 1.75
CA ASN A 241 3.70 -0.42 0.97
C ASN A 241 5.19 -0.68 1.21
N LYS A 242 5.88 -1.33 0.25
CA LYS A 242 7.34 -1.54 0.28
C LYS A 242 8.17 -0.26 0.20
N TRP A 243 7.54 0.85 -0.19
CA TRP A 243 8.22 2.12 -0.44
C TRP A 243 8.50 2.85 0.88
N ALA A 244 9.77 3.09 1.18
CA ALA A 244 10.18 4.03 2.23
C ALA A 244 9.73 5.47 1.90
N ALA A 245 9.66 5.78 0.60
CA ALA A 245 9.14 7.02 0.07
C ALA A 245 8.37 6.73 -1.22
N TRP A 246 7.11 7.11 -1.28
CA TRP A 246 6.31 7.10 -2.52
C TRP A 246 5.78 8.50 -2.78
N PHE A 247 6.17 9.09 -3.91
CA PHE A 247 5.74 10.41 -4.32
C PHE A 247 5.08 10.36 -5.69
N ARG A 248 3.90 10.98 -5.82
CA ARG A 248 3.26 11.22 -7.12
C ARG A 248 4.02 12.29 -7.93
N TYR A 249 4.60 13.26 -7.23
CA TYR A 249 5.33 14.38 -7.81
C TYR A 249 6.82 14.08 -7.93
N ASP A 250 7.61 15.10 -8.25
CA ASP A 250 9.06 15.02 -8.15
C ASP A 250 9.47 14.79 -6.69
N LEU A 251 10.36 13.83 -6.46
CA LEU A 251 11.02 13.65 -5.18
C LEU A 251 12.31 14.45 -5.20
N GLU A 252 12.38 15.51 -4.40
CA GLU A 252 13.57 16.31 -4.21
C GLU A 252 14.19 16.06 -2.83
N ILE A 253 15.47 15.69 -2.81
CA ILE A 253 16.24 15.46 -1.58
C ILE A 253 17.37 16.49 -1.52
N PHE A 254 17.26 17.42 -0.58
CA PHE A 254 18.30 18.42 -0.27
C PHE A 254 18.74 18.29 1.20
N ALA A 255 19.90 17.70 1.42
CA ALA A 255 20.34 17.35 2.77
C ALA A 255 20.92 18.58 3.51
N GLY A 256 20.27 19.08 4.58
CA GLY A 256 20.85 20.16 5.40
C GLY A 256 22.03 19.71 6.28
N ARG A 257 22.00 18.45 6.73
CA ARG A 257 23.09 17.67 7.35
C ARG A 257 23.16 16.34 6.61
N SER A 258 24.20 15.53 6.80
CA SER A 258 24.29 14.23 6.11
C SER A 258 23.01 13.42 6.28
N PHE A 259 22.40 13.03 5.17
CA PHE A 259 21.10 12.38 5.13
C PHE A 259 21.25 10.98 4.55
N ASN A 260 20.81 10.00 5.33
CA ASN A 260 20.93 8.59 5.01
C ASN A 260 19.53 8.01 4.97
N ILE A 261 19.20 7.32 3.87
CA ILE A 261 17.92 6.63 3.70
C ILE A 261 18.18 5.21 3.20
N ASN A 262 17.42 4.25 3.69
CA ASN A 262 17.47 2.85 3.28
C ASN A 262 16.13 2.40 2.68
N GLY A 263 16.20 1.36 1.84
CA GLY A 263 15.02 0.72 1.27
C GLY A 263 14.60 1.26 -0.10
N ALA A 264 13.41 0.85 -0.51
CA ALA A 264 12.85 1.17 -1.81
C ALA A 264 12.25 2.57 -1.83
N MET A 265 12.38 3.27 -2.95
CA MET A 265 11.78 4.60 -3.15
C MET A 265 11.12 4.66 -4.54
N HIS A 266 10.01 5.37 -4.64
CA HIS A 266 9.36 5.63 -5.91
C HIS A 266 9.00 7.10 -6.02
N ALA A 267 9.37 7.70 -7.16
CA ALA A 267 8.84 8.98 -7.59
C ALA A 267 8.17 8.79 -8.94
N ASP A 268 6.85 8.97 -8.99
CA ASP A 268 6.06 8.79 -10.21
C ASP A 268 6.41 9.85 -11.29
N SER A 269 7.17 10.88 -10.90
CA SER A 269 7.79 11.90 -11.76
C SER A 269 9.33 11.78 -11.77
N ASN A 270 10.07 12.83 -11.38
CA ASN A 270 11.54 12.84 -11.35
C ASN A 270 12.10 12.61 -9.93
N LEU A 271 13.36 12.18 -9.84
CA LEU A 271 14.14 12.16 -8.60
C LEU A 271 15.29 13.17 -8.71
N MET A 272 15.28 14.19 -7.86
CA MET A 272 16.33 15.21 -7.79
C MET A 272 17.07 15.10 -6.47
N VAL A 273 18.39 14.94 -6.53
CA VAL A 273 19.18 14.67 -5.33
C VAL A 273 20.40 15.58 -5.25
N ARG A 274 20.58 16.18 -4.08
CA ARG A 274 21.76 16.98 -3.75
C ARG A 274 22.17 16.75 -2.30
N GLY A 275 23.43 16.36 -2.09
CA GLY A 275 24.07 16.49 -0.78
C GLY A 275 24.12 17.96 -0.37
N GLY A 276 24.28 18.26 0.91
CA GLY A 276 24.18 19.62 1.42
C GLY A 276 25.24 20.60 0.92
N PRO A 277 25.21 21.84 1.43
CA PRO A 277 26.18 22.86 1.05
C PRO A 277 27.61 22.40 1.40
N SER A 278 28.58 22.78 0.56
CA SER A 278 29.99 22.37 0.69
C SER A 278 30.55 22.60 2.10
N GLU A 279 30.10 23.68 2.74
CA GLU A 279 30.47 24.15 4.08
C GLU A 279 30.09 23.18 5.22
N THR A 280 29.08 22.34 5.02
CA THR A 280 28.50 21.49 6.10
C THR A 280 28.98 20.05 6.10
N ASN A 281 29.79 19.64 5.10
CA ASN A 281 30.17 18.24 4.87
C ASN A 281 28.97 17.25 4.87
N ALA A 282 27.80 17.73 4.46
CA ALA A 282 26.57 16.96 4.42
C ALA A 282 26.49 16.16 3.12
N ASP A 283 26.72 14.85 3.19
CA ASP A 283 26.58 13.96 2.04
C ASP A 283 25.21 13.26 2.06
N PHE A 284 24.70 12.87 0.88
CA PHE A 284 23.52 12.03 0.76
C PHE A 284 23.95 10.60 0.42
N THR A 285 23.43 9.62 1.17
CA THR A 285 23.69 8.21 0.90
C THR A 285 22.39 7.41 0.93
N ALA A 286 22.07 6.78 -0.20
CA ALA A 286 20.98 5.82 -0.30
C ALA A 286 21.55 4.40 -0.05
N PHE A 287 21.32 3.87 1.15
CA PHE A 287 21.72 2.52 1.55
C PHE A 287 20.74 1.46 1.02
N MET A 288 21.22 0.23 0.89
CA MET A 288 20.36 -0.94 0.76
C MET A 288 19.42 -1.06 1.97
N ILE A 289 18.29 -1.75 1.83
CA ILE A 289 17.31 -1.93 2.92
C ILE A 289 17.94 -2.48 4.20
N SER A 290 18.91 -3.39 4.05
CA SER A 290 19.61 -4.09 5.13
C SER A 290 21.00 -4.54 4.70
N SER A 291 21.72 -5.24 5.60
CA SER A 291 22.94 -5.97 5.25
C SER A 291 22.65 -7.11 4.26
N HIS A 292 23.62 -7.47 3.40
CA HIS A 292 23.51 -8.56 2.42
C HIS A 292 23.21 -9.92 3.05
N ASN A 293 23.55 -10.12 4.33
CA ASN A 293 23.23 -11.36 5.07
C ASN A 293 21.81 -11.40 5.65
N SER A 294 20.93 -10.46 5.29
CA SER A 294 19.59 -10.34 5.86
C SER A 294 18.51 -10.81 4.89
N CYS A 295 17.44 -11.41 5.39
CA CYS A 295 16.33 -11.93 4.60
C CYS A 295 15.45 -10.90 3.93
N VAL A 296 15.62 -9.64 4.28
CA VAL A 296 14.95 -8.54 3.59
C VAL A 296 15.84 -7.92 2.51
N TYR A 297 17.12 -8.28 2.44
CA TYR A 297 18.02 -7.86 1.38
C TYR A 297 17.60 -8.49 0.08
N GLY A 298 17.18 -7.65 -0.86
CA GLY A 298 16.74 -8.10 -2.16
C GLY A 298 16.44 -6.92 -3.05
N LYS A 299 16.38 -7.21 -4.35
CA LYS A 299 16.19 -6.19 -5.37
C LYS A 299 14.95 -5.36 -5.19
N GLU A 300 13.84 -6.03 -4.93
CA GLU A 300 12.57 -5.37 -4.84
C GLU A 300 12.45 -4.45 -3.62
N ALA A 301 13.06 -4.83 -2.50
CA ALA A 301 13.01 -4.06 -1.26
C ALA A 301 13.97 -2.86 -1.22
N SER A 302 14.89 -2.76 -2.19
CA SER A 302 15.87 -1.66 -2.29
C SER A 302 15.77 -0.87 -3.60
N GLU A 303 14.78 -1.17 -4.46
CA GLU A 303 14.63 -0.52 -5.77
C GLU A 303 14.30 0.97 -5.63
N ILE A 304 14.98 1.80 -6.42
CA ILE A 304 14.69 3.23 -6.53
C ILE A 304 14.14 3.45 -7.93
N THR A 305 12.85 3.75 -8.01
CA THR A 305 12.17 3.80 -9.29
C THR A 305 11.66 5.20 -9.57
N VAL A 306 11.77 5.59 -10.84
CA VAL A 306 11.16 6.82 -11.35
C VAL A 306 10.10 6.47 -12.38
N GLY A 307 9.03 7.26 -12.42
CA GLY A 307 7.86 6.94 -13.21
C GLY A 307 8.17 6.80 -14.71
N ALA A 308 7.45 5.89 -15.35
CA ALA A 308 7.48 5.71 -16.78
C ALA A 308 6.04 5.51 -17.27
N SER A 309 5.63 6.29 -18.27
CA SER A 309 4.34 6.13 -18.93
C SER A 309 4.59 5.82 -20.40
N ARG A 310 3.99 4.71 -20.86
CA ARG A 310 3.98 4.28 -22.25
C ARG A 310 2.53 4.25 -22.74
N GLU A 311 2.28 4.84 -23.89
CA GLU A 311 1.02 4.69 -24.61
C GLU A 311 1.34 4.09 -25.99
N GLY A 312 1.01 2.81 -26.18
CA GLY A 312 1.42 2.07 -27.36
C GLY A 312 2.94 1.99 -27.53
N SER A 313 3.47 2.43 -28.68
CA SER A 313 4.90 2.41 -29.01
C SER A 313 5.66 3.71 -28.68
N THR A 314 5.01 4.68 -28.03
CA THR A 314 5.60 6.00 -27.73
C THR A 314 5.74 6.17 -26.21
N GLU A 315 6.95 6.50 -25.74
CA GLU A 315 7.15 6.89 -24.34
C GLU A 315 6.56 8.29 -24.12
N ASN A 316 5.42 8.37 -23.45
CA ASN A 316 4.71 9.62 -23.17
C ASN A 316 5.39 10.45 -22.07
N PHE A 317 5.99 9.76 -21.10
CA PHE A 317 6.80 10.37 -20.05
C PHE A 317 7.82 9.37 -19.51
N GLN A 318 9.02 9.87 -19.26
CA GLN A 318 10.08 9.12 -18.61
C GLN A 318 10.67 10.01 -17.52
N GLY A 319 10.59 9.56 -16.28
CA GLY A 319 11.18 10.24 -15.14
C GLY A 319 12.70 10.31 -15.25
N GLN A 320 13.25 11.42 -14.78
CA GLN A 320 14.68 11.72 -14.81
C GLN A 320 15.27 11.64 -13.40
N ILE A 321 16.52 11.20 -13.33
CA ILE A 321 17.40 11.26 -12.16
C ILE A 321 18.33 12.44 -12.35
N VAL A 322 18.27 13.44 -11.48
CA VAL A 322 18.98 14.72 -11.67
C VAL A 322 19.85 15.02 -10.45
N LYS A 323 21.11 15.40 -10.72
CA LYS A 323 22.04 15.87 -9.69
C LYS A 323 21.87 17.37 -9.47
N GLY A 324 20.90 17.76 -8.66
CA GLY A 324 20.63 19.16 -8.38
C GLY A 324 19.40 19.38 -7.51
N VAL A 325 19.05 20.65 -7.32
CA VAL A 325 17.86 21.07 -6.57
C VAL A 325 17.13 22.16 -7.33
N THR A 326 15.82 22.24 -7.11
CA THR A 326 14.97 23.28 -7.69
C THR A 326 15.08 24.59 -6.91
N THR A 327 15.40 24.53 -5.62
CA THR A 327 15.41 25.68 -4.69
C THR A 327 16.35 26.81 -5.10
N ASP A 328 17.60 26.52 -5.50
CA ASP A 328 18.49 27.52 -6.13
C ASP A 328 18.63 27.30 -7.63
N SER A 329 17.91 26.30 -8.17
CA SER A 329 17.95 25.89 -9.58
C SER A 329 19.39 25.64 -10.06
N ALA A 330 20.21 25.03 -9.21
CA ALA A 330 21.59 24.71 -9.52
C ALA A 330 21.86 23.20 -9.53
N TYR A 331 22.67 22.78 -10.50
CA TYR A 331 23.26 21.43 -10.53
C TYR A 331 24.41 21.32 -9.51
N GLY A 332 24.75 20.10 -9.13
CA GLY A 332 25.90 19.80 -8.28
C GLY A 332 25.60 19.74 -6.78
N GLY A 333 26.47 20.32 -5.96
CA GLY A 333 26.49 20.16 -4.49
C GLY A 333 27.37 19.01 -4.02
N ARG A 334 27.26 18.63 -2.74
CA ARG A 334 28.05 17.54 -2.15
C ARG A 334 27.62 16.15 -2.66
N LYS A 335 28.37 15.12 -2.23
CA LYS A 335 28.25 13.75 -2.72
C LYS A 335 26.81 13.23 -2.58
N ALA A 336 26.35 12.56 -3.62
CA ALA A 336 25.10 11.79 -3.63
C ALA A 336 25.44 10.37 -4.07
N THR A 337 25.55 9.46 -3.11
CA THR A 337 25.98 8.08 -3.37
C THR A 337 24.80 7.13 -3.28
N PHE A 338 24.69 6.24 -4.25
CA PHE A 338 23.72 5.17 -4.26
C PHE A 338 24.44 3.85 -4.10
N HIS A 339 24.12 3.09 -3.05
CA HIS A 339 24.62 1.72 -2.98
C HIS A 339 23.94 0.91 -4.09
N THR A 340 24.63 0.02 -4.76
CA THR A 340 24.04 -0.83 -5.80
C THR A 340 24.52 -2.26 -5.60
N TRP A 341 24.04 -3.21 -6.40
CA TRP A 341 24.48 -4.60 -6.32
C TRP A 341 24.20 -5.29 -7.66
N VAL A 342 24.80 -6.45 -7.88
CA VAL A 342 24.58 -7.26 -9.09
C VAL A 342 23.68 -8.46 -8.79
N SER A 343 23.86 -9.09 -7.63
CA SER A 343 23.07 -10.23 -7.15
C SER A 343 22.73 -10.10 -5.66
N ASP A 344 21.61 -10.69 -5.25
CA ASP A 344 21.10 -10.53 -3.88
C ASP A 344 21.98 -11.23 -2.82
N ASP A 345 22.98 -12.01 -3.22
CA ASP A 345 23.97 -12.62 -2.31
C ASP A 345 25.23 -11.77 -2.12
N GLU A 346 25.42 -10.72 -2.92
CA GLU A 346 26.63 -9.90 -2.90
C GLU A 346 26.50 -8.68 -1.99
N ALA A 347 27.62 -8.30 -1.37
CA ALA A 347 27.73 -7.05 -0.63
C ALA A 347 27.47 -5.85 -1.56
N PRO A 348 26.88 -4.75 -1.05
CA PRO A 348 26.60 -3.58 -1.88
C PRO A 348 27.88 -2.95 -2.44
N ILE A 349 27.83 -2.63 -3.72
CA ILE A 349 28.83 -1.85 -4.43
C ILE A 349 28.63 -0.38 -4.07
N VAL A 350 29.72 0.28 -3.66
CA VAL A 350 29.73 1.71 -3.27
C VAL A 350 30.70 2.53 -4.11
N ASP A 351 31.72 1.90 -4.69
CA ASP A 351 32.76 2.55 -5.45
C ASP A 351 32.24 2.97 -6.83
N ASP A 352 32.55 4.21 -7.24
CA ASP A 352 32.07 4.81 -8.50
C ASP A 352 30.54 4.82 -8.66
N ARG A 353 29.79 4.88 -7.55
CA ARG A 353 28.31 5.03 -7.54
C ARG A 353 27.85 6.39 -7.03
N GLU A 354 28.69 7.39 -7.24
CA GLU A 354 28.37 8.78 -6.98
C GLU A 354 27.66 9.40 -8.19
N LEU A 355 26.48 9.99 -7.95
CA LEU A 355 25.76 10.79 -8.91
C LEU A 355 26.37 12.20 -8.97
N LYS A 356 26.85 12.57 -10.15
CA LYS A 356 27.54 13.81 -10.51
C LYS A 356 26.72 14.56 -11.55
N ASP A 357 27.06 15.82 -11.77
CA ASP A 357 26.45 16.69 -12.76
C ASP A 357 26.76 16.27 -14.21
N ASP A 358 27.80 15.46 -14.42
CA ASP A 358 28.21 14.94 -15.73
C ASP A 358 27.80 13.49 -16.00
N ASN A 359 27.16 12.82 -15.03
CA ASN A 359 26.74 11.42 -15.15
C ASN A 359 25.27 11.18 -14.77
N ASP A 360 24.47 12.23 -14.60
CA ASP A 360 23.04 12.10 -14.35
C ASP A 360 22.25 11.82 -15.65
N SER A 361 20.92 11.81 -15.57
CA SER A 361 20.08 11.46 -16.73
C SER A 361 19.80 12.60 -17.70
N VAL A 362 20.29 13.81 -17.45
CA VAL A 362 19.95 15.01 -18.23
C VAL A 362 21.19 15.74 -18.74
N LYS A 363 21.08 16.37 -19.90
CA LYS A 363 22.12 17.27 -20.42
C LYS A 363 21.53 18.47 -21.14
N ASP A 364 22.34 19.51 -21.28
CA ASP A 364 22.00 20.71 -22.05
C ASP A 364 21.66 20.35 -23.51
N LYS A 365 20.56 20.89 -24.03
CA LYS A 365 20.12 20.73 -25.42
C LYS A 365 20.81 21.72 -26.36
N GLY A 366 22.14 21.84 -26.25
CA GLY A 366 22.95 22.79 -27.02
C GLY A 366 22.78 24.27 -26.65
N VAL A 367 21.86 24.60 -25.74
CA VAL A 367 21.72 25.90 -25.10
C VAL A 367 22.31 25.79 -23.70
N LYS A 368 23.39 26.53 -23.41
CA LYS A 368 23.93 26.60 -22.05
C LYS A 368 22.89 27.20 -21.11
N GLY A 369 22.62 26.52 -19.99
CA GLY A 369 21.73 27.02 -18.95
C GLY A 369 20.41 26.26 -18.79
N SER A 370 20.42 24.94 -19.05
CA SER A 370 19.44 24.09 -18.35
C SER A 370 19.61 24.29 -16.85
N VAL A 371 18.52 24.14 -16.12
CA VAL A 371 18.50 24.17 -14.66
C VAL A 371 17.58 23.04 -14.19
N PRO A 372 17.78 22.48 -12.99
CA PRO A 372 16.92 21.42 -12.47
C PRO A 372 15.42 21.78 -12.48
N ALA A 373 15.07 23.05 -12.28
CA ALA A 373 13.70 23.54 -12.38
C ALA A 373 13.07 23.36 -13.79
N ASP A 374 13.85 23.41 -14.88
CA ASP A 374 13.31 23.19 -16.23
C ASP A 374 12.90 21.70 -16.43
N VAL A 375 13.55 20.78 -15.72
CA VAL A 375 13.29 19.33 -15.74
C VAL A 375 12.09 18.95 -14.88
N ALA A 376 11.87 19.66 -13.76
CA ALA A 376 10.78 19.40 -12.82
C ALA A 376 9.41 19.39 -13.51
N VAL A 377 8.53 18.47 -13.10
CA VAL A 377 7.16 18.36 -13.62
C VAL A 377 6.35 19.58 -13.22
N ASN A 378 5.54 20.08 -14.15
CA ASN A 378 4.62 21.18 -13.88
C ASN A 378 3.49 20.71 -12.94
N PRO A 379 3.44 21.20 -11.69
CA PRO A 379 2.47 20.72 -10.72
C PRO A 379 1.04 21.05 -11.14
N LEU A 380 0.80 22.20 -11.79
CA LEU A 380 -0.55 22.58 -12.22
C LEU A 380 -1.12 21.58 -13.23
N VAL A 381 -0.30 21.17 -14.20
CA VAL A 381 -0.71 20.20 -15.23
C VAL A 381 -0.89 18.81 -14.63
N LEU A 382 -0.03 18.43 -13.69
CA LEU A 382 -0.13 17.15 -12.98
C LEU A 382 -1.42 17.09 -12.13
N PHE A 383 -1.74 18.13 -11.36
CA PHE A 383 -2.93 18.15 -10.51
C PHE A 383 -4.24 18.28 -11.30
N THR A 384 -4.25 19.07 -12.38
CA THR A 384 -5.49 19.34 -13.14
C THR A 384 -5.73 18.36 -14.28
N GLN A 385 -4.70 17.67 -14.79
CA GLN A 385 -4.79 16.80 -15.96
C GLN A 385 -4.14 15.42 -15.76
N ASP A 386 -3.53 15.11 -14.60
CA ASP A 386 -2.72 13.89 -14.36
C ASP A 386 -1.66 13.64 -15.43
N ARG A 387 -1.19 14.72 -16.07
CA ARG A 387 -0.18 14.68 -17.12
C ARG A 387 1.16 15.14 -16.59
N ARG A 388 2.18 14.31 -16.82
CA ARG A 388 3.56 14.58 -16.41
C ARG A 388 4.27 15.28 -17.55
N VAL A 389 4.37 16.60 -17.45
CA VAL A 389 5.04 17.44 -18.45
C VAL A 389 6.10 18.26 -17.73
N PRO A 390 7.36 18.27 -18.21
CA PRO A 390 8.39 19.13 -17.62
C PRO A 390 8.00 20.60 -17.75
N THR A 391 8.48 21.41 -16.82
CA THR A 391 8.23 22.85 -16.78
C THR A 391 8.71 23.51 -18.08
N ASN A 392 9.87 23.08 -18.60
CA ASN A 392 10.42 23.56 -19.86
C ASN A 392 11.31 22.50 -20.54
N ALA A 393 10.83 21.87 -21.61
CA ALA A 393 11.58 20.86 -22.37
C ALA A 393 12.56 21.44 -23.43
N SER A 394 12.68 22.77 -23.55
CA SER A 394 13.50 23.39 -24.61
C SER A 394 14.99 23.49 -24.27
N THR A 395 15.34 23.47 -22.98
CA THR A 395 16.71 23.72 -22.50
C THR A 395 17.52 22.46 -22.24
N TRP A 396 16.86 21.30 -22.06
CA TRP A 396 17.49 20.03 -21.71
C TRP A 396 17.03 18.89 -22.62
N THR A 397 17.79 17.81 -22.62
CA THR A 397 17.46 16.52 -23.24
C THR A 397 17.95 15.39 -22.35
N ARG A 398 17.35 14.21 -22.44
CA ARG A 398 17.88 13.02 -21.76
C ARG A 398 19.28 12.70 -22.30
N ASP A 399 20.20 12.37 -21.40
CA ASP A 399 21.52 11.91 -21.82
C ASP A 399 21.50 10.42 -22.19
N ALA A 400 21.97 10.11 -23.38
CA ALA A 400 22.10 8.72 -23.85
C ALA A 400 23.15 7.94 -23.04
N ALA A 401 24.11 8.62 -22.41
CA ALA A 401 25.10 7.96 -21.55
C ALA A 401 24.48 7.36 -20.28
N TRP A 402 23.32 7.87 -19.84
CA TRP A 402 22.61 7.38 -18.66
C TRP A 402 22.22 5.90 -18.77
N ASP A 403 21.90 5.43 -19.98
CA ASP A 403 21.56 4.03 -20.27
C ASP A 403 22.72 3.07 -20.01
N ALA A 404 23.96 3.55 -20.05
CA ALA A 404 25.17 2.80 -19.76
C ALA A 404 25.76 3.11 -18.37
N ASN A 405 25.13 3.99 -17.57
CA ASN A 405 25.63 4.36 -16.25
C ASN A 405 25.50 3.16 -15.28
N PRO A 406 26.57 2.77 -14.55
CA PRO A 406 26.52 1.70 -13.55
C PRO A 406 25.38 1.82 -12.54
N ILE A 407 25.06 3.05 -12.11
CA ILE A 407 23.96 3.35 -11.18
C ILE A 407 22.61 2.85 -11.71
N ARG A 408 22.43 2.85 -13.05
CA ARG A 408 21.24 2.33 -13.72
C ARG A 408 21.39 0.86 -14.11
N THR A 409 22.51 0.46 -14.72
CA THR A 409 22.66 -0.89 -15.31
C THR A 409 22.64 -1.99 -14.27
N GLU A 410 23.03 -1.69 -13.03
CA GLU A 410 22.97 -2.61 -11.89
C GLU A 410 21.54 -2.82 -11.35
N GLY A 411 20.56 -2.14 -11.93
CA GLY A 411 19.15 -2.48 -11.73
C GLY A 411 18.56 -2.02 -10.39
N ARG A 412 19.28 -1.18 -9.63
CA ARG A 412 18.69 -0.49 -8.48
C ARG A 412 17.86 0.73 -8.90
N ILE A 413 18.41 1.56 -9.80
CA ILE A 413 17.76 2.78 -10.25
C ILE A 413 17.26 2.61 -11.67
N PHE A 414 15.94 2.62 -11.86
CA PHE A 414 15.37 2.44 -13.19
C PHE A 414 13.98 3.05 -13.33
N ASN A 415 13.57 3.20 -14.58
CA ASN A 415 12.24 3.68 -14.94
C ASN A 415 11.23 2.52 -14.81
N LYS A 416 10.19 2.70 -14.01
CA LYS A 416 9.13 1.69 -13.77
C LYS A 416 7.78 2.38 -13.66
N SER A 417 6.76 1.82 -14.31
CA SER A 417 5.37 2.16 -14.02
C SER A 417 4.96 1.37 -12.79
N VAL A 418 4.50 2.06 -11.75
CA VAL A 418 4.03 1.45 -10.50
C VAL A 418 2.60 1.90 -10.30
N ASP A 419 1.75 0.98 -9.85
CA ASP A 419 0.38 1.33 -9.49
C ASP A 419 0.41 2.35 -8.36
N LYS A 420 -0.28 3.46 -8.57
CA LYS A 420 -0.36 4.52 -7.57
C LYS A 420 -1.06 3.91 -6.35
N PRO A 421 -0.43 3.90 -5.15
CA PRO A 421 -1.17 3.60 -3.95
C PRO A 421 -2.31 4.60 -3.89
N PHE A 422 -3.50 4.13 -3.51
CA PHE A 422 -4.58 5.04 -3.20
C PHE A 422 -4.02 5.98 -2.13
N VAL A 423 -3.78 7.23 -2.48
CA VAL A 423 -3.46 8.33 -1.57
C VAL A 423 -4.35 9.43 -2.05
N ASP A 424 -5.35 9.80 -1.24
CA ASP A 424 -6.22 10.91 -1.57
C ASP A 424 -5.54 12.20 -1.10
N ASP A 425 -5.07 12.97 -2.07
CA ASP A 425 -4.34 14.23 -1.89
C ASP A 425 -5.28 15.45 -1.96
N PHE A 426 -6.56 15.26 -2.30
CA PHE A 426 -7.52 16.35 -2.42
C PHE A 426 -8.49 16.41 -1.24
N PHE A 427 -8.73 17.64 -0.76
CA PHE A 427 -9.30 17.96 0.54
C PHE A 427 -10.80 17.65 0.73
N ARG A 428 -11.46 16.84 -0.11
CA ARG A 428 -12.91 16.62 0.05
C ARG A 428 -13.47 15.39 -0.68
N ALA A 429 -14.19 14.54 0.04
CA ALA A 429 -15.18 13.62 -0.51
C ALA A 429 -16.52 14.35 -0.72
N ASP A 430 -16.73 15.04 -1.84
CA ASP A 430 -18.03 15.69 -2.11
C ASP A 430 -18.77 15.18 -3.35
N ASN A 431 -18.27 14.13 -4.03
CA ASN A 431 -18.92 13.54 -5.19
C ASN A 431 -19.23 14.56 -6.33
N ARG A 432 -18.65 15.78 -6.30
CA ARG A 432 -18.90 16.87 -7.28
C ARG A 432 -17.65 17.56 -7.81
N TRP A 433 -16.72 17.86 -6.91
CA TRP A 433 -15.58 18.73 -7.14
C TRP A 433 -14.24 18.02 -6.96
N GLY A 434 -14.26 16.74 -6.63
CA GLY A 434 -13.38 15.80 -7.32
C GLY A 434 -13.92 15.66 -8.74
N PRO A 435 -13.04 15.59 -9.74
CA PRO A 435 -12.29 14.36 -9.70
C PRO A 435 -10.79 14.60 -9.85
N LYS A 436 -10.03 13.72 -9.18
CA LYS A 436 -8.71 13.36 -9.67
C LYS A 436 -8.84 13.15 -11.18
N PRO A 437 -7.94 13.70 -12.01
CA PRO A 437 -8.09 13.58 -13.45
C PRO A 437 -8.18 12.11 -13.90
N ARG A 438 -7.68 11.17 -13.08
CA ARG A 438 -7.85 9.73 -13.21
C ARG A 438 -7.88 9.05 -11.84
N TYR A 439 -8.82 8.11 -11.62
CA TYR A 439 -8.88 7.29 -10.39
C TYR A 439 -8.20 5.93 -10.52
N SER A 440 -8.07 5.41 -11.75
CA SER A 440 -7.41 4.14 -12.04
C SER A 440 -6.63 4.24 -13.35
N ASP A 441 -5.40 3.72 -13.36
CA ASP A 441 -4.60 3.58 -14.58
C ASP A 441 -5.03 2.37 -15.44
N THR A 442 -5.88 1.49 -14.91
CA THR A 442 -6.38 0.28 -15.60
C THR A 442 -7.78 0.43 -16.17
N ASP A 443 -8.58 1.37 -15.65
CA ASP A 443 -9.96 1.59 -16.08
C ASP A 443 -10.13 2.99 -16.68
N ALA A 444 -10.14 3.05 -18.01
CA ALA A 444 -10.32 4.27 -18.79
C ALA A 444 -11.70 4.94 -18.57
N THR A 445 -12.69 4.22 -18.04
CA THR A 445 -14.01 4.81 -17.71
C THR A 445 -13.94 5.71 -16.47
N LEU A 446 -12.88 5.55 -15.66
CA LEU A 446 -12.60 6.34 -14.46
C LEU A 446 -11.54 7.44 -14.72
N ASP A 447 -11.30 7.76 -15.99
CA ASP A 447 -10.40 8.82 -16.45
C ASP A 447 -11.20 10.01 -17.01
N LEU A 448 -11.12 11.17 -16.37
CA LEU A 448 -11.79 12.37 -16.85
C LEU A 448 -11.22 12.90 -18.14
N THR A 449 -9.90 12.75 -18.33
CA THR A 449 -9.17 13.31 -19.45
C THR A 449 -9.58 12.67 -20.77
N GLN A 450 -10.02 11.41 -20.73
CA GLN A 450 -10.53 10.68 -21.89
C GLN A 450 -12.05 10.82 -22.08
N ASN A 451 -12.80 11.07 -21.00
CA ASN A 451 -14.26 11.12 -21.03
C ASN A 451 -14.84 12.54 -21.22
N GLY A 452 -13.98 13.54 -21.51
CA GLY A 452 -14.42 14.93 -21.78
C GLY A 452 -14.99 15.65 -20.56
N LEU A 453 -14.78 15.10 -19.36
CA LEU A 453 -15.16 15.71 -18.09
C LEU A 453 -14.05 16.65 -17.64
N THR A 454 -14.42 17.84 -17.16
CA THR A 454 -13.47 18.78 -16.57
C THR A 454 -13.26 18.47 -15.08
N SER A 455 -12.08 18.75 -14.54
CA SER A 455 -11.89 18.77 -13.08
C SER A 455 -12.94 19.70 -12.46
N GLY A 456 -13.75 19.17 -11.54
CA GLY A 456 -14.93 19.85 -11.00
C GLY A 456 -16.29 19.52 -11.65
N ALA A 457 -16.35 18.53 -12.55
CA ALA A 457 -17.61 18.04 -13.12
C ALA A 457 -18.30 17.02 -12.19
N ASN A 458 -19.63 17.06 -12.14
CA ASN A 458 -20.45 16.19 -11.29
C ASN A 458 -20.23 14.69 -11.60
N ILE A 459 -19.95 13.90 -10.56
CA ILE A 459 -19.87 12.44 -10.66
C ILE A 459 -21.29 11.88 -10.61
N ALA A 460 -21.72 11.21 -11.68
CA ALA A 460 -23.04 10.60 -11.72
C ALA A 460 -23.23 9.63 -10.54
N SER A 461 -24.28 9.83 -9.74
CA SER A 461 -24.60 9.00 -8.56
C SER A 461 -24.86 7.52 -8.87
N ALA A 462 -25.04 7.18 -10.15
CA ALA A 462 -25.13 5.80 -10.62
C ALA A 462 -23.76 5.08 -10.66
N ASN A 463 -22.65 5.82 -10.59
CA ASN A 463 -21.30 5.27 -10.54
C ASN A 463 -20.91 4.91 -9.10
N THR A 464 -21.45 3.78 -8.63
CA THR A 464 -21.24 3.29 -7.26
C THR A 464 -19.78 2.97 -6.93
N LEU A 465 -18.92 2.79 -7.94
CA LEU A 465 -17.47 2.62 -7.73
C LEU A 465 -16.81 3.90 -7.20
N LEU A 466 -17.31 5.07 -7.61
CA LEU A 466 -16.80 6.36 -7.14
C LEU A 466 -17.57 6.86 -5.92
N THR A 467 -18.90 6.68 -5.89
CA THR A 467 -19.78 7.32 -4.90
C THR A 467 -20.25 6.40 -3.77
N GLY A 468 -19.72 5.18 -3.67
CA GLY A 468 -20.08 4.23 -2.60
C GLY A 468 -19.80 4.80 -1.21
N ASP A 469 -20.66 4.47 -0.23
CA ASP A 469 -20.61 5.07 1.10
C ASP A 469 -19.29 4.76 1.83
N THR A 470 -18.85 3.49 1.78
CA THR A 470 -17.61 3.01 2.44
C THR A 470 -16.46 2.77 1.44
N ASP A 471 -16.79 2.20 0.27
CA ASP A 471 -15.80 1.73 -0.71
C ASP A 471 -15.69 2.63 -1.95
N GLY A 472 -16.35 3.78 -1.94
CA GLY A 472 -16.25 4.76 -3.02
C GLY A 472 -14.81 5.28 -3.16
N LEU A 473 -14.29 5.25 -4.39
CA LEU A 473 -12.92 5.71 -4.68
C LEU A 473 -12.73 7.22 -4.48
N ASP A 474 -13.81 8.02 -4.54
CA ASP A 474 -13.78 9.44 -4.22
C ASP A 474 -13.87 9.65 -2.70
N GLY A 475 -12.80 10.15 -2.08
CA GLY A 475 -12.73 10.25 -0.64
C GLY A 475 -12.50 8.93 0.09
N TYR A 476 -11.98 7.91 -0.61
CA TYR A 476 -11.82 6.54 -0.09
C TYR A 476 -11.21 6.52 1.33
N TRP A 477 -10.09 7.21 1.55
CA TRP A 477 -9.45 7.22 2.87
C TRP A 477 -10.23 7.95 3.94
N GLU A 478 -10.95 9.01 3.58
CA GLU A 478 -11.83 9.68 4.51
C GLU A 478 -12.96 8.73 4.96
N ARG A 479 -13.58 8.03 4.01
CA ARG A 479 -14.64 7.04 4.26
C ARG A 479 -14.14 5.86 5.10
N GLN A 480 -12.98 5.31 4.75
CA GLN A 480 -12.32 4.25 5.52
C GLN A 480 -11.94 4.70 6.93
N ALA A 481 -11.47 5.94 7.10
CA ALA A 481 -11.15 6.49 8.41
C ALA A 481 -12.39 6.69 9.28
N VAL A 482 -13.54 7.05 8.69
CA VAL A 482 -14.83 7.13 9.40
C VAL A 482 -15.31 5.75 9.82
N ALA A 483 -15.30 4.77 8.92
CA ALA A 483 -15.85 3.44 9.19
C ALA A 483 -14.97 2.57 10.11
N TYR A 484 -13.64 2.68 9.97
CA TYR A 484 -12.71 1.70 10.56
C TYR A 484 -11.47 2.32 11.22
N GLY A 485 -11.34 3.65 11.27
CA GLY A 485 -10.06 4.29 11.58
C GLY A 485 -10.08 5.50 12.50
N LEU A 486 -8.92 6.16 12.50
CA LEU A 486 -8.67 7.43 13.15
C LEU A 486 -8.69 8.52 12.07
N ARG A 487 -9.51 9.55 12.27
CA ARG A 487 -9.49 10.74 11.41
C ARG A 487 -8.96 11.92 12.20
N LEU A 488 -7.89 12.52 11.70
CA LEU A 488 -7.28 13.73 12.25
C LEU A 488 -7.60 14.89 11.32
N VAL A 489 -8.52 15.75 11.74
CA VAL A 489 -8.88 16.94 10.96
C VAL A 489 -8.02 18.10 11.45
N MET A 490 -7.08 18.49 10.61
CA MET A 490 -6.22 19.63 10.86
C MET A 490 -6.88 20.88 10.27
N GLY A 491 -7.15 21.87 11.12
CA GLY A 491 -7.67 23.16 10.68
C GLY A 491 -6.65 23.89 9.80
N GLN A 492 -7.17 24.72 8.90
CA GLN A 492 -6.34 25.61 8.09
C GLN A 492 -5.52 26.57 8.98
N ARG A 493 -4.33 26.92 8.49
CA ARG A 493 -3.38 27.85 9.12
C ARG A 493 -4.05 29.21 9.32
N LEU A 494 -4.35 29.58 10.56
CA LEU A 494 -4.97 30.88 10.85
C LEU A 494 -3.87 31.94 11.03
N GLU A 495 -3.64 32.74 10.00
CA GLU A 495 -2.89 33.99 10.11
C GLU A 495 -3.89 35.15 10.17
N LEU A 496 -3.99 35.79 11.33
CA LEU A 496 -4.83 36.98 11.52
C LEU A 496 -4.08 38.23 11.09
N GLY A 497 -3.60 38.24 9.85
CA GLY A 497 -2.88 39.35 9.25
C GLY A 497 -1.60 39.76 10.00
N ASN A 498 -0.87 40.66 9.36
CA ASN A 498 0.25 41.33 9.99
C ASN A 498 -0.28 42.17 11.19
N PRO A 499 0.36 42.12 12.37
CA PRO A 499 0.00 42.98 13.51
C PRO A 499 0.08 44.49 13.22
N ARG A 500 0.56 44.89 12.03
CA ARG A 500 0.63 46.26 11.53
C ARG A 500 -0.22 46.53 10.27
N GLU A 501 -1.39 45.92 10.17
CA GLU A 501 -2.40 46.09 9.10
C GLU A 501 -2.22 45.15 7.89
N TRP A 502 -3.35 44.81 7.25
CA TRP A 502 -3.41 43.98 6.03
C TRP A 502 -2.95 44.79 4.82
N ASN A 503 -2.25 44.16 3.86
CA ASN A 503 -1.67 44.82 2.68
C ASN A 503 -0.42 45.68 2.95
N PHE A 504 0.26 45.46 4.08
CA PHE A 504 1.45 46.20 4.51
C PHE A 504 2.71 45.34 4.45
N ASN A 505 3.70 45.75 3.67
CA ASN A 505 5.00 45.08 3.60
C ASN A 505 5.94 45.63 4.71
N PRO A 506 6.27 44.85 5.75
CA PRO A 506 7.08 45.33 6.87
C PRO A 506 8.55 45.56 6.51
N ALA A 507 9.03 45.08 5.35
CA ALA A 507 10.39 45.33 4.87
C ALA A 507 10.52 46.64 4.10
N THR A 508 9.42 47.12 3.49
CA THR A 508 9.44 48.31 2.62
C THR A 508 8.54 49.44 3.12
N ASN A 509 7.76 49.23 4.19
CA ASN A 509 6.73 50.14 4.70
C ASN A 509 5.71 50.58 3.63
N ALA A 510 5.49 49.76 2.60
CA ALA A 510 4.61 50.08 1.48
C ALA A 510 3.27 49.32 1.57
N ILE A 511 2.20 49.99 1.14
CA ILE A 511 0.85 49.43 1.01
C ILE A 511 0.69 48.89 -0.42
N GLY A 512 0.15 47.68 -0.62
CA GLY A 512 -0.08 47.11 -1.97
C GLY A 512 0.91 46.02 -2.40
N GLN A 513 1.85 45.64 -1.54
CA GLN A 513 2.87 44.62 -1.80
C GLN A 513 2.85 43.53 -0.74
N ASP A 514 1.66 43.03 -0.43
CA ASP A 514 1.50 41.96 0.54
C ASP A 514 2.17 40.67 0.05
N ARG A 515 3.08 40.11 0.85
CA ARG A 515 3.74 38.84 0.53
C ARG A 515 2.82 37.64 0.71
N LEU A 516 1.64 37.85 1.31
CA LEU A 516 0.60 36.84 1.48
C LEU A 516 -0.10 36.46 0.17
N TYR A 517 -0.02 37.33 -0.86
CA TYR A 517 -0.53 37.04 -2.19
C TYR A 517 0.63 36.95 -3.18
N PRO A 518 0.89 35.77 -3.80
CA PRO A 518 1.86 35.69 -4.87
C PRO A 518 1.40 36.60 -6.03
N PRO A 519 2.20 37.59 -6.49
CA PRO A 519 1.85 38.44 -7.64
C PRO A 519 1.49 37.66 -8.91
N ASP A 520 0.59 38.16 -9.77
CA ASP A 520 0.20 37.42 -10.99
C ASP A 520 1.38 37.16 -11.95
N ALA A 521 2.47 37.90 -11.81
CA ALA A 521 3.73 37.74 -12.54
C ALA A 521 4.91 37.51 -11.59
N MET A 522 5.87 36.69 -12.05
CA MET A 522 7.15 36.46 -11.37
C MET A 522 7.87 37.80 -11.12
N PRO A 523 8.36 38.08 -9.90
CA PRO A 523 9.06 39.33 -9.61
C PRO A 523 10.28 39.47 -10.50
N THR A 524 10.31 40.51 -11.34
CA THR A 524 11.50 40.84 -12.15
C THR A 524 12.39 41.75 -11.30
N VAL A 525 13.37 41.19 -10.61
CA VAL A 525 14.34 42.00 -9.87
C VAL A 525 15.41 42.47 -10.85
N VAL A 526 15.41 43.77 -11.16
CA VAL A 526 16.45 44.42 -11.98
C VAL A 526 17.52 44.99 -11.04
N THR A 527 18.65 44.32 -10.90
CA THR A 527 19.84 44.86 -10.20
C THR A 527 20.90 45.30 -11.21
N GLY A 528 20.98 46.62 -11.44
CA GLY A 528 22.13 47.25 -12.12
C GLY A 528 22.19 47.11 -13.66
N ALA A 529 23.27 47.67 -14.24
CA ALA A 529 23.44 47.97 -15.67
C ALA A 529 23.64 46.76 -16.61
N MET A 530 23.27 45.56 -16.20
CA MET A 530 23.18 44.38 -17.05
C MET A 530 21.88 43.64 -16.71
N PRO A 531 20.98 43.39 -17.67
CA PRO A 531 19.72 42.71 -17.42
C PRO A 531 19.98 41.20 -17.30
N THR A 532 20.66 40.79 -16.24
CA THR A 532 20.77 39.36 -15.91
C THR A 532 19.52 39.01 -15.12
N VAL A 533 18.64 38.21 -15.74
CA VAL A 533 17.46 37.60 -15.11
C VAL A 533 17.96 36.58 -14.07
N VAL A 534 18.45 37.07 -12.93
CA VAL A 534 18.86 36.20 -11.82
C VAL A 534 17.60 35.91 -11.02
N THR A 535 16.87 34.89 -11.47
CA THR A 535 16.52 33.72 -10.65
C THR A 535 15.35 32.97 -11.30
N LYS A 536 15.61 32.00 -12.20
CA LYS A 536 14.61 30.98 -12.59
C LYS A 536 14.00 30.25 -11.36
N VAL A 537 14.64 30.36 -10.19
CA VAL A 537 14.14 30.01 -8.84
C VAL A 537 12.70 30.46 -8.60
N GLY A 538 12.33 31.68 -9.05
CA GLY A 538 11.01 32.25 -8.81
C GLY A 538 9.91 31.85 -9.79
N ALA A 539 10.11 30.88 -10.70
CA ALA A 539 9.03 30.39 -11.56
C ALA A 539 8.38 29.12 -10.98
N ASN A 540 9.18 28.14 -10.58
CA ASN A 540 8.67 26.87 -10.07
C ASN A 540 8.31 26.92 -8.60
N GLU A 541 9.17 27.49 -7.75
CA GLU A 541 8.82 27.74 -6.35
C GLU A 541 7.59 28.65 -6.26
N PHE A 542 7.44 29.58 -7.19
CA PHE A 542 6.27 30.45 -7.29
C PHE A 542 5.01 29.75 -7.80
N ARG A 543 5.14 28.86 -8.79
CA ARG A 543 4.04 27.97 -9.22
C ARG A 543 3.65 27.01 -8.10
N GLN A 544 4.60 26.48 -7.35
CA GLN A 544 4.37 25.67 -6.15
C GLN A 544 3.70 26.51 -5.06
N LYS A 545 4.13 27.75 -4.77
CA LYS A 545 3.46 28.66 -3.84
C LYS A 545 2.03 29.00 -4.27
N ARG A 546 1.78 29.17 -5.58
CA ARG A 546 0.42 29.35 -6.12
C ARG A 546 -0.43 28.09 -5.99
N ALA A 547 0.16 26.91 -6.13
CA ALA A 547 -0.51 25.62 -6.04
C ALA A 547 -0.76 25.17 -4.59
N LEU A 548 0.20 25.42 -3.70
CA LEU A 548 0.22 24.98 -2.29
C LEU A 548 -0.19 26.08 -1.30
N ARG A 549 -0.43 27.31 -1.78
CA ARG A 549 -0.89 28.51 -1.03
C ARG A 549 -0.49 28.49 0.46
N ASP A 550 0.81 28.56 0.71
CA ASP A 550 1.36 28.48 2.06
C ASP A 550 1.43 29.89 2.71
N ASN A 551 0.56 30.14 3.68
CA ASN A 551 0.59 31.33 4.55
C ASN A 551 1.39 31.08 5.84
N LEU A 552 2.02 32.13 6.38
CA LEU A 552 2.91 32.11 7.55
C LEU A 552 2.09 32.15 8.87
N ALA A 553 1.67 31.00 9.42
CA ALA A 553 0.85 30.99 10.64
C ALA A 553 1.58 30.61 11.95
N ALA A 554 0.98 31.06 13.08
CA ALA A 554 1.45 30.87 14.46
C ALA A 554 0.71 29.78 15.26
N VAL A 555 -0.50 29.33 14.88
CA VAL A 555 -1.26 28.25 15.56
C VAL A 555 -2.07 27.43 14.56
N GLN A 556 -2.13 26.11 14.76
CA GLN A 556 -2.94 25.18 13.98
C GLN A 556 -3.83 24.35 14.92
N GLY A 557 -5.13 24.32 14.68
CA GLY A 557 -6.04 23.45 15.43
C GLY A 557 -6.04 22.03 14.85
N MET A 558 -6.16 21.03 15.71
CA MET A 558 -6.40 19.64 15.34
C MET A 558 -7.63 19.12 16.08
N VAL A 559 -8.51 18.42 15.37
CA VAL A 559 -9.63 17.70 15.96
C VAL A 559 -9.47 16.22 15.64
N VAL A 560 -9.66 15.38 16.64
CA VAL A 560 -9.48 13.92 16.55
C VAL A 560 -10.84 13.25 16.52
N TYR A 561 -11.04 12.31 15.61
CA TYR A 561 -12.21 11.44 15.50
C TYR A 561 -11.75 9.98 15.48
N HIS A 562 -12.54 9.08 16.07
CA HIS A 562 -12.19 7.66 16.11
C HIS A 562 -13.45 6.80 16.03
N TYR A 563 -13.47 5.82 15.12
CA TYR A 563 -14.64 4.98 14.82
C TYR A 563 -15.19 4.24 16.06
N GLY A 564 -14.31 3.79 16.96
CA GLY A 564 -14.67 3.04 18.17
C GLY A 564 -15.32 3.86 19.29
N LEU A 565 -15.63 5.14 19.07
CA LEU A 565 -16.39 5.95 20.02
C LEU A 565 -17.90 5.66 19.92
N PRO A 566 -18.70 5.90 20.99
CA PRO A 566 -20.14 5.65 20.96
C PRO A 566 -20.92 6.35 19.84
N SER A 567 -20.36 7.44 19.30
CA SER A 567 -20.88 8.23 18.18
C SER A 567 -20.48 7.71 16.80
N GLY A 568 -19.87 6.51 16.71
CA GLY A 568 -19.44 5.92 15.43
C GLY A 568 -18.38 6.72 14.68
N GLY A 569 -17.61 7.57 15.38
CA GLY A 569 -16.58 8.42 14.77
C GLY A 569 -17.07 9.74 14.16
N GLU A 570 -18.36 10.06 14.30
CA GLU A 570 -18.94 11.32 13.79
C GLU A 570 -18.78 12.49 14.77
N PHE A 571 -18.65 12.20 16.07
CA PHE A 571 -18.38 13.20 17.11
C PHE A 571 -16.90 13.21 17.52
N PRO A 572 -16.27 14.39 17.72
CA PRO A 572 -14.85 14.48 18.01
C PRO A 572 -14.47 13.93 19.40
N ALA A 573 -13.38 13.17 19.43
CA ALA A 573 -12.77 12.60 20.62
C ALA A 573 -12.04 13.66 21.46
N ALA A 574 -11.29 14.53 20.78
CA ALA A 574 -10.42 15.53 21.39
C ALA A 574 -10.19 16.70 20.45
N CYS A 575 -9.99 17.89 21.03
CA CYS A 575 -9.55 19.08 20.31
C CYS A 575 -8.18 19.49 20.85
N MET A 576 -7.21 19.70 19.96
CA MET A 576 -5.86 20.12 20.31
C MET A 576 -5.52 21.43 19.62
N ALA A 577 -4.84 22.33 20.32
CA ALA A 577 -4.09 23.39 19.65
C ALA A 577 -2.64 22.93 19.49
N MET A 578 -2.23 22.84 18.24
CA MET A 578 -0.87 22.60 17.82
C MET A 578 -0.21 23.94 17.55
N THR A 579 1.07 24.05 17.90
CA THR A 579 1.91 25.23 17.67
C THR A 579 3.33 24.71 17.41
N ALA A 580 4.19 25.29 16.60
CA ALA A 580 4.12 26.34 15.60
C ALA A 580 4.92 25.79 14.42
N HIS A 581 4.46 25.99 13.20
CA HIS A 581 5.40 26.05 12.09
C HIS A 581 6.17 27.39 12.25
N PRO A 582 7.50 27.47 12.04
CA PRO A 582 8.28 28.65 12.32
C PRO A 582 7.93 29.81 11.38
N GLY A 583 6.86 30.55 11.67
CA GLY A 583 6.49 31.77 10.96
C GLY A 583 7.47 32.91 11.28
N THR A 584 7.62 33.23 12.56
CA THR A 584 8.63 34.18 13.06
C THR A 584 9.19 33.70 14.40
N THR A 585 10.38 34.17 14.79
CA THR A 585 10.94 33.89 16.12
C THR A 585 10.00 34.34 17.25
N GLN A 586 9.26 35.44 17.04
CA GLN A 586 8.31 35.97 18.02
C GLN A 586 7.10 35.04 18.21
N SER A 587 6.52 34.52 17.11
CA SER A 587 5.39 33.61 17.20
C SER A 587 5.77 32.28 17.86
N ILE A 588 7.00 31.79 17.66
CA ILE A 588 7.52 30.62 18.37
C ILE A 588 7.66 30.92 19.88
N ILE A 589 8.11 32.12 20.25
CA ILE A 589 8.27 32.51 21.65
C ILE A 589 6.90 32.66 22.33
N GLU A 590 5.97 33.40 21.73
CA GLU A 590 4.66 33.68 22.34
C GLU A 590 3.87 32.40 22.58
N SER A 591 4.01 31.46 21.67
CA SER A 591 3.21 30.25 21.66
C SER A 591 3.68 29.17 22.64
N ARG A 592 4.97 29.20 23.01
CA ARG A 592 5.53 28.48 24.17
C ARG A 592 5.52 29.28 25.48
N THR A 593 5.13 30.56 25.44
CA THR A 593 5.09 31.42 26.64
C THR A 593 3.72 31.32 27.30
N PHE A 594 3.67 30.62 28.43
CA PHE A 594 2.48 30.52 29.26
C PHE A 594 2.47 31.66 30.29
N GLY A 595 1.29 32.21 30.53
CA GLY A 595 1.03 33.16 31.61
C GLY A 595 -0.37 32.97 32.12
N ASN A 596 -0.76 33.75 33.14
CA ASN A 596 -2.12 33.74 33.66
C ASN A 596 -2.78 35.10 33.41
N TRP A 597 -4.08 35.10 33.22
CA TRP A 597 -4.90 36.31 33.36
C TRP A 597 -4.94 36.74 34.84
N LEU A 598 -5.35 37.98 35.10
CA LEU A 598 -5.54 38.47 36.48
C LEU A 598 -6.61 37.66 37.25
N SER A 599 -7.47 36.92 36.54
CA SER A 599 -8.44 35.98 37.10
C SER A 599 -7.82 34.67 37.60
N GLY A 600 -6.55 34.40 37.32
CA GLY A 600 -5.88 33.13 37.64
C GLY A 600 -5.99 32.08 36.54
N ASP A 601 -6.84 32.28 35.53
CA ASP A 601 -6.96 31.39 34.38
C ASP A 601 -5.71 31.44 33.50
N ILE A 602 -5.39 30.31 32.86
CA ILE A 602 -4.26 30.24 31.93
C ILE A 602 -4.56 31.14 30.73
N ARG A 603 -3.60 32.01 30.42
CA ARG A 603 -3.64 32.92 29.28
C ARG A 603 -3.29 32.16 28.01
N THR A 604 -4.29 31.51 27.44
CA THR A 604 -4.24 30.95 26.09
C THR A 604 -5.04 31.84 25.13
N SER A 605 -4.52 32.07 23.93
CA SER A 605 -5.20 32.88 22.90
C SER A 605 -4.87 32.33 21.52
N PHE A 606 -5.87 31.73 20.88
CA PHE A 606 -5.75 31.21 19.52
C PHE A 606 -5.50 32.35 18.50
N LEU A 607 -6.05 33.54 18.74
CA LEU A 607 -5.95 34.68 17.82
C LEU A 607 -4.59 35.36 17.85
N THR A 608 -3.86 35.28 18.95
CA THR A 608 -2.54 35.90 19.11
C THR A 608 -1.42 34.87 19.23
N GLY A 609 -1.74 33.58 19.07
CA GLY A 609 -0.81 32.46 19.25
C GLY A 609 -0.06 32.44 20.57
N LYS A 610 -0.66 32.92 21.67
CA LYS A 610 0.00 32.97 22.97
C LYS A 610 -0.41 31.79 23.84
N GLY A 611 0.57 31.04 24.35
CA GLY A 611 0.34 29.91 25.25
C GLY A 611 -0.50 28.77 24.62
N THR A 612 -0.40 28.57 23.31
CA THR A 612 -1.24 27.62 22.56
C THR A 612 -0.56 26.29 22.25
N ASN A 613 0.72 26.11 22.58
CA ASN A 613 1.45 24.90 22.17
C ASN A 613 1.13 23.67 23.02
N GLY A 614 0.67 22.60 22.36
CA GLY A 614 0.58 21.26 22.95
C GLY A 614 -0.54 21.11 23.97
N TRP A 615 -1.57 21.96 23.88
CA TRP A 615 -2.72 21.90 24.77
C TRP A 615 -3.87 21.11 24.14
N GLU A 616 -4.35 20.12 24.89
CA GLU A 616 -5.68 19.56 24.69
C GLU A 616 -6.71 20.49 25.34
N PHE A 617 -7.75 20.84 24.59
CA PHE A 617 -8.85 21.67 25.06
C PHE A 617 -10.04 20.77 25.34
N GLY A 618 -10.47 20.73 26.60
CA GLY A 618 -11.72 20.09 26.97
C GLY A 618 -12.91 20.79 26.31
N PHE A 619 -13.91 20.02 25.91
CA PHE A 619 -15.18 20.56 25.47
C PHE A 619 -15.86 21.31 26.63
N ASN A 620 -16.56 22.40 26.34
CA ASN A 620 -17.42 23.00 27.34
C ASN A 620 -18.46 21.94 27.75
N PRO A 621 -18.74 21.75 29.05
CA PRO A 621 -19.72 20.77 29.51
C PRO A 621 -21.09 20.88 28.83
N SER A 622 -21.47 22.09 28.40
CA SER A 622 -22.74 22.38 27.71
C SER A 622 -22.84 21.75 26.31
N PHE A 623 -21.73 21.34 25.71
CA PHE A 623 -21.65 20.72 24.38
C PHE A 623 -20.58 19.62 24.31
N ALA A 624 -20.30 18.95 25.44
CA ALA A 624 -19.35 17.84 25.55
C ALA A 624 -19.93 16.48 25.12
N THR A 625 -21.22 16.45 24.77
CA THR A 625 -21.92 15.27 24.24
C THR A 625 -22.53 15.59 22.89
N GLU A 626 -22.71 14.59 22.05
CA GLU A 626 -23.31 14.73 20.72
C GLU A 626 -24.69 15.40 20.77
N GLY A 627 -25.62 14.90 21.60
CA GLY A 627 -26.94 15.51 21.75
C GLY A 627 -26.91 16.93 22.34
N GLY A 628 -25.95 17.22 23.22
CA GLY A 628 -25.75 18.57 23.76
C GLY A 628 -25.22 19.54 22.71
N PHE A 629 -24.27 19.09 21.88
CA PHE A 629 -23.73 19.84 20.75
C PHE A 629 -24.81 20.08 19.69
N GLU A 630 -25.57 19.06 19.30
CA GLU A 630 -26.66 19.16 18.32
C GLU A 630 -27.69 20.19 18.77
N THR A 631 -28.13 20.12 20.03
CA THR A 631 -29.06 21.09 20.62
C THR A 631 -28.48 22.51 20.53
N ALA A 632 -27.22 22.69 20.91
CA ALA A 632 -26.56 23.99 20.89
C ALA A 632 -26.26 24.51 19.47
N TYR A 633 -26.07 23.63 18.48
CA TYR A 633 -25.84 23.97 17.08
C TYR A 633 -27.14 24.35 16.36
N ASN A 634 -28.22 23.61 16.59
CA ASN A 634 -29.52 23.85 15.96
C ASN A 634 -30.21 25.12 16.49
N LEU A 635 -29.80 25.62 17.65
CA LEU A 635 -30.24 26.90 18.19
C LEU A 635 -29.51 28.08 17.51
N ASN A 636 -30.18 28.76 16.57
CA ASN A 636 -29.64 29.93 15.86
C ASN A 636 -29.10 31.06 16.77
N SER A 637 -29.62 31.19 17.99
CA SER A 637 -29.19 32.20 18.96
C SER A 637 -27.93 31.81 19.74
N SER A 638 -27.56 30.53 19.71
CA SER A 638 -26.46 29.95 20.48
C SER A 638 -25.11 30.60 20.12
N PRO A 639 -24.27 30.94 21.11
CA PRO A 639 -22.91 31.39 20.87
C PRO A 639 -22.10 30.40 20.02
N LEU A 640 -22.34 29.09 20.18
CA LEU A 640 -21.65 28.03 19.43
C LEU A 640 -21.96 28.11 17.93
N LYS A 641 -23.25 28.12 17.56
CA LYS A 641 -23.67 28.22 16.16
C LYS A 641 -23.16 29.51 15.51
N LYS A 642 -23.21 30.64 16.24
CA LYS A 642 -22.67 31.92 15.76
C LYS A 642 -21.17 31.88 15.55
N ALA A 643 -20.42 31.31 16.49
CA ALA A 643 -18.96 31.16 16.37
C ALA A 643 -18.59 30.28 15.17
N LEU A 644 -19.21 29.10 15.04
CA LEU A 644 -18.98 28.19 13.91
C LEU A 644 -19.39 28.83 12.58
N SER A 645 -20.52 29.52 12.53
CA SER A 645 -20.95 30.23 11.31
C SER A 645 -19.96 31.33 10.95
N ASN A 646 -19.50 32.14 11.91
CA ASN A 646 -18.50 33.19 11.63
C ASN A 646 -17.18 32.60 11.11
N VAL A 647 -16.74 31.47 11.65
CA VAL A 647 -15.56 30.74 11.17
C VAL A 647 -15.80 30.20 9.76
N ALA A 648 -16.97 29.63 9.49
CA ALA A 648 -17.35 29.11 8.19
C ALA A 648 -17.38 30.22 7.12
N TYR A 649 -18.00 31.37 7.45
CA TYR A 649 -18.00 32.58 6.62
C TYR A 649 -16.58 33.11 6.38
N PHE A 650 -15.73 33.11 7.41
CA PHE A 650 -14.33 33.50 7.28
C PHE A 650 -13.54 32.53 6.39
N ALA A 651 -13.81 31.24 6.50
CA ALA A 651 -13.22 30.20 5.67
C ALA A 651 -13.79 30.18 4.24
N GLY A 652 -14.74 31.06 3.92
CA GLY A 652 -15.40 31.11 2.61
C GLY A 652 -16.39 29.98 2.37
N ASP A 653 -16.79 29.24 3.41
CA ASP A 653 -17.79 28.18 3.35
C ASP A 653 -19.05 28.62 4.11
N LEU A 654 -19.94 29.36 3.45
CA LEU A 654 -21.12 29.96 4.10
C LEU A 654 -22.10 28.91 4.66
N LEU A 655 -22.05 27.71 4.09
CA LEU A 655 -22.93 26.59 4.43
C LEU A 655 -22.28 25.69 5.49
N GLY A 656 -21.00 25.93 5.78
CA GLY A 656 -20.26 25.32 6.87
C GLY A 656 -19.95 23.86 6.63
N GLY A 657 -19.90 23.40 5.38
CA GLY A 657 -19.66 22.00 5.05
C GLY A 657 -18.28 21.48 5.43
N ALA A 658 -17.23 22.31 5.42
CA ALA A 658 -15.85 21.83 5.53
C ALA A 658 -15.10 22.40 6.74
N PRO A 659 -14.28 21.62 7.46
CA PRO A 659 -13.98 20.18 7.29
C PRO A 659 -14.81 19.26 8.23
N SER A 660 -15.96 19.72 8.75
CA SER A 660 -16.60 19.06 9.90
C SER A 660 -18.09 18.76 9.74
N PHE A 661 -18.69 19.04 8.58
CA PHE A 661 -20.12 18.83 8.35
C PHE A 661 -20.38 18.13 7.01
N PRO A 662 -21.59 17.59 6.78
CA PRO A 662 -21.95 17.03 5.50
C PRO A 662 -21.78 18.08 4.39
N PRO A 663 -21.07 17.75 3.30
CA PRO A 663 -20.85 18.70 2.22
C PRO A 663 -22.18 19.10 1.59
N GLU A 664 -22.48 20.41 1.55
CA GLU A 664 -23.65 20.86 0.79
C GLU A 664 -23.40 20.71 -0.71
N GLN A 665 -24.46 20.26 -1.34
CA GLN A 665 -24.52 19.71 -2.65
C GLN A 665 -25.18 20.79 -3.54
N ASP A 666 -24.46 21.87 -3.91
CA ASP A 666 -24.92 22.95 -4.82
C ASP A 666 -24.04 23.22 -6.08
N SER A 667 -24.37 24.27 -6.85
CA SER A 667 -23.65 24.67 -8.08
C SER A 667 -22.37 25.47 -7.85
N PHE A 668 -21.94 25.63 -6.59
CA PHE A 668 -20.81 26.46 -6.21
C PHE A 668 -19.67 25.60 -5.64
N VAL A 669 -18.45 26.10 -5.77
CA VAL A 669 -17.26 25.48 -5.16
C VAL A 669 -17.19 25.98 -3.72
N HIS A 670 -17.24 25.06 -2.76
CA HIS A 670 -17.06 25.36 -1.33
C HIS A 670 -15.75 24.76 -0.80
N PRO A 671 -14.99 25.50 0.04
CA PRO A 671 -15.18 26.93 0.30
C PRO A 671 -14.98 27.77 -0.97
N TYR A 672 -15.74 28.85 -1.10
CA TYR A 672 -15.61 29.82 -2.19
C TYR A 672 -14.15 30.25 -2.31
N PRO A 673 -13.45 29.94 -3.42
CA PRO A 673 -12.02 30.19 -3.55
C PRO A 673 -11.60 31.66 -3.41
N TYR A 674 -12.57 32.57 -3.61
CA TYR A 674 -12.39 34.01 -3.45
C TYR A 674 -12.72 34.52 -2.04
N LEU A 675 -13.52 33.81 -1.24
CA LEU A 675 -13.85 34.19 0.14
C LEU A 675 -12.93 33.51 1.15
N SER A 676 -12.45 32.30 0.86
CA SER A 676 -11.55 31.54 1.74
C SER A 676 -10.22 32.25 1.98
N MET A 677 -9.86 33.20 1.11
CA MET A 677 -8.73 34.12 1.28
C MET A 677 -8.97 35.45 0.55
N GLY A 678 -9.73 36.39 1.13
CA GLY A 678 -9.70 37.80 0.72
C GLY A 678 -11.06 38.49 0.65
N LEU A 679 -11.38 39.29 1.66
CA LEU A 679 -12.62 40.07 1.70
C LEU A 679 -12.30 41.58 1.64
N TYR A 680 -11.84 42.14 0.51
CA TYR A 680 -11.83 43.61 0.40
C TYR A 680 -11.84 44.23 -1.00
N HIS A 681 -12.66 43.74 -1.95
CA HIS A 681 -13.01 44.58 -3.10
C HIS A 681 -14.44 45.15 -3.13
N ARG A 682 -15.33 44.80 -2.20
CA ARG A 682 -16.67 45.43 -2.14
C ARG A 682 -17.25 45.79 -0.77
N PHE A 683 -16.61 45.49 0.36
CA PHE A 683 -17.14 45.83 1.70
C PHE A 683 -16.50 47.06 2.37
N GLY A 684 -15.63 47.75 1.64
CA GLY A 684 -15.08 49.05 2.06
C GLY A 684 -16.10 50.16 1.98
N GLN A 685 -16.96 50.26 3.00
CA GLN A 685 -17.45 51.53 3.57
C GLN A 685 -18.43 51.37 4.74
N GLY A 686 -18.98 50.17 5.03
CA GLY A 686 -20.11 50.04 5.95
C GLY A 686 -19.84 49.62 7.40
N VAL A 687 -18.83 48.77 7.68
CA VAL A 687 -18.84 47.97 8.93
C VAL A 687 -17.83 48.42 9.99
N VAL A 688 -16.82 49.21 9.62
CA VAL A 688 -15.77 49.68 10.56
C VAL A 688 -16.31 50.63 11.64
N GLN A 689 -17.53 51.16 11.52
CA GLN A 689 -18.15 51.98 12.58
C GLN A 689 -18.88 51.19 13.68
N SER A 690 -19.11 49.88 13.56
CA SER A 690 -19.97 49.16 14.52
C SER A 690 -19.24 48.31 15.58
N ILE A 691 -17.97 47.96 15.38
CA ILE A 691 -17.22 47.09 16.31
C ILE A 691 -16.49 47.89 17.41
N SER A 692 -16.43 49.23 17.31
CA SER A 692 -15.91 50.09 18.39
C SER A 692 -16.94 50.39 19.50
N LYS A 693 -18.16 49.83 19.45
CA LYS A 693 -19.15 49.94 20.54
C LYS A 693 -19.98 48.65 20.65
N ARG A 694 -19.44 47.63 21.34
CA ARG A 694 -20.19 46.72 22.22
C ARG A 694 -19.27 45.84 23.02
#